data_AF-A0A939DEB0-F1
#
_entry.id   AF-A0A939DEB0-F1
#
_cell.length_a   1.000
_cell.length_b   1.000
_cell.length_c   1.000
_cell.angle_alpha   90.00
_cell.angle_beta   90.00
_cell.angle_gamma   90.00
#
_symmetry.space_group_name_H-M   'P 1'
#
loop_
_entity.id
_entity.type
_entity.pdbx_description
1 polymer ?
#
loop_
_entity_poly.entity_id
_entity_poly.type
_entity_poly.pdbx_seq_one_letter_code
_entity_poly.pdbx_strand_id
1 'polypeptide(L)'
;MKALGMPAVLLCCLLVGCGGCGSQPGDRNDGGVESRASAVLEASGGELLLDNDAAFASKLALVDAASHTIDIAYYIFDRDYSSSVLADALLRAARRGVRVRLLTDYSAAYSRLDWFDMLEAESGGRLEVRFYNRPTRNMVMDAAYVTLGCTAAAGDRGDCSPRKFADLERRFAEERIDGASAAALNISNLNVAGSGDFLAGLYGRDPELMALAVQEGQGVDPEALKGRAGGADSAGRESLKRLGKLWFQARYGGGLDTVSARIQLAFARGLYGEQINPVYDALSAYMPLERPDNRAARRDWDYQSEFLHHKLLWVDGRRLQLGGRNVQDSYHMHPGELTAKYVFEDSDLVAEIAGGGDDITASFERLWDFRAMVATLGEVRAHAPNESLSALAAHGAAMARCEGRPRSEREVCVASEFAARLRDPGERLADQRQLMQRHLARYRGEYRPAPSAPALPLDPGARLYYLENLPFRDGQRGYGAEDDAPDAWSKHIHGQWLAALEGSCGGEATRVVMHNAYFLLPANLLRALGGMLDGSRDCGNVSIEVVTNSFATTDLNAVNLAAAWQLKALDDYRRAHDGAPGAADFSYGEYQARPGAPLLSLHSKVMLFGDALFVGSANADVRSFVMDTNNGLYIENAPRLVVAWEAWLQTQRERGRIRELSETLGPELETLMRDNLAAVEQLVEKYDRRDRVEPQQMAALKAHAAEFFTRIYQLSGEVLEGDAGAAERFNSLLKVI
;
A
#
# COMPACT_ATOMS: atom_id res chain seq x y z
N MET A 1 35.72 46.34 51.82
CA MET A 1 34.51 47.10 51.44
C MET A 1 33.81 46.35 50.31
N LYS A 2 32.56 45.93 50.55
CA LYS A 2 31.45 45.57 49.64
C LYS A 2 31.72 44.81 48.32
N ALA A 3 31.50 43.49 48.38
CA ALA A 3 30.42 42.67 47.79
C ALA A 3 30.11 42.57 46.27
N LEU A 4 29.78 41.30 45.91
CA LEU A 4 29.04 40.70 44.76
C LEU A 4 29.84 40.45 43.47
N GLY A 5 29.88 39.26 42.84
CA GLY A 5 29.26 37.95 43.05
C GLY A 5 29.08 37.25 41.68
N MET A 6 29.50 35.99 41.51
CA MET A 6 28.91 34.91 40.66
C MET A 6 29.84 33.68 40.58
N PRO A 7 29.30 32.45 40.40
CA PRO A 7 29.91 31.21 40.88
C PRO A 7 30.68 30.41 39.82
N ALA A 8 31.52 29.53 40.35
CA ALA A 8 32.52 28.70 39.66
C ALA A 8 31.91 27.61 38.75
N VAL A 9 32.49 27.47 37.56
CA VAL A 9 32.42 26.28 36.71
C VAL A 9 33.72 25.51 36.91
N LEU A 10 33.63 24.28 37.41
CA LEU A 10 34.79 23.40 37.53
C LEU A 10 34.86 22.45 36.32
N LEU A 11 35.92 22.65 35.54
CA LEU A 11 36.41 21.79 34.47
C LEU A 11 37.15 20.59 35.10
N CYS A 12 36.89 19.37 34.66
CA CYS A 12 37.78 18.24 34.90
C CYS A 12 37.86 17.38 33.63
N CYS A 13 39.09 17.17 33.15
CA CYS A 13 39.45 16.32 32.02
C CYS A 13 40.21 15.06 32.51
N LEU A 14 40.34 14.08 31.59
CA LEU A 14 41.35 13.00 31.49
C LEU A 14 41.07 11.74 32.35
N LEU A 15 41.18 10.47 31.91
CA LEU A 15 41.86 9.82 30.78
C LEU A 15 41.35 8.37 30.54
N VAL A 16 41.68 7.87 29.35
CA VAL A 16 41.60 6.54 28.72
C VAL A 16 41.87 5.30 29.61
N GLY A 17 41.15 4.20 29.33
CA GLY A 17 41.54 2.82 29.65
C GLY A 17 40.94 1.81 28.66
N CYS A 18 41.79 1.00 28.00
CA CYS A 18 41.44 -0.10 27.09
C CYS A 18 41.34 -1.46 27.81
N GLY A 19 40.53 -2.38 27.25
CA GLY A 19 40.53 -3.84 27.50
C GLY A 19 39.33 -4.31 28.33
N GLY A 20 38.57 -5.35 28.00
CA GLY A 20 38.66 -6.39 26.97
C GLY A 20 37.37 -7.25 26.96
N CYS A 21 37.32 -8.21 26.05
CA CYS A 21 36.22 -9.15 25.78
C CYS A 21 35.49 -9.72 27.01
N GLY A 22 34.16 -9.80 26.87
CA GLY A 22 33.28 -10.60 27.72
C GLY A 22 31.82 -10.40 27.32
N SER A 23 31.40 -10.97 26.19
CA SER A 23 29.98 -11.07 25.84
C SER A 23 29.31 -12.06 26.81
N GLN A 24 28.66 -11.53 27.85
CA GLN A 24 27.68 -12.29 28.62
C GLN A 24 26.38 -12.39 27.82
N PRO A 25 25.77 -13.59 27.67
CA PRO A 25 24.43 -13.71 27.15
C PRO A 25 23.46 -13.39 28.30
N GLY A 26 22.71 -12.29 28.20
CA GLY A 26 21.67 -11.98 29.18
C GLY A 26 21.34 -10.51 29.45
N ASP A 27 21.75 -9.56 28.61
CA ASP A 27 21.35 -8.15 28.80
C ASP A 27 21.20 -7.41 27.45
N ARG A 28 20.25 -7.86 26.62
CA ARG A 28 19.60 -6.94 25.68
C ARG A 28 18.46 -6.30 26.46
N ASN A 29 18.73 -5.16 27.07
CA ASN A 29 17.71 -4.34 27.71
C ASN A 29 16.91 -3.64 26.61
N ASP A 30 15.88 -4.31 26.09
CA ASP A 30 15.10 -3.99 24.91
C ASP A 30 13.75 -3.33 25.25
N GLY A 31 13.72 -2.43 26.25
CA GLY A 31 12.73 -1.35 26.42
C GLY A 31 11.23 -1.70 26.51
N GLY A 32 10.83 -2.97 26.40
CA GLY A 32 9.43 -3.39 26.31
C GLY A 32 8.67 -2.78 25.13
N VAL A 33 7.38 -3.14 24.98
CA VAL A 33 6.47 -2.55 23.97
C VAL A 33 6.34 -1.03 24.11
N GLU A 34 6.48 -0.49 25.33
CA GLU A 34 6.45 0.94 25.63
C GLU A 34 7.50 1.74 24.84
N SER A 35 8.71 1.21 24.68
CA SER A 35 9.77 1.89 23.92
C SER A 35 9.48 2.02 22.42
N ARG A 36 8.61 1.16 21.89
CA ARG A 36 8.19 1.13 20.48
C ARG A 36 6.89 1.91 20.23
N ALA A 37 6.11 2.14 21.29
CA ALA A 37 4.81 2.77 21.22
C ALA A 37 4.93 4.26 20.87
N SER A 38 4.20 4.67 19.83
CA SER A 38 3.95 6.08 19.54
C SER A 38 3.03 6.72 20.59
N ALA A 39 2.21 5.92 21.27
CA ALA A 39 1.41 6.33 22.43
C ALA A 39 1.12 5.13 23.36
N VAL A 40 1.13 5.36 24.67
CA VAL A 40 0.65 4.42 25.69
C VAL A 40 -0.69 4.95 26.20
N LEU A 41 -1.75 4.16 26.05
CA LEU A 41 -3.11 4.62 26.25
C LEU A 41 -3.79 3.91 27.42
N GLU A 42 -4.53 4.70 28.21
CA GLU A 42 -5.43 4.21 29.23
C GLU A 42 -6.86 4.23 28.68
N ALA A 43 -7.45 3.05 28.47
CA ALA A 43 -8.84 2.94 28.03
C ALA A 43 -9.79 2.97 29.23
N SER A 44 -10.83 3.81 29.16
CA SER A 44 -11.95 3.80 30.10
C SER A 44 -13.07 2.84 29.70
N GLY A 45 -13.06 2.39 28.44
CA GLY A 45 -13.98 1.41 27.88
C GLY A 45 -13.69 1.21 26.40
N GLY A 46 -14.18 0.10 25.84
CA GLY A 46 -14.01 -0.21 24.43
C GLY A 46 -14.56 -1.58 24.07
N GLU A 47 -14.53 -1.88 22.78
CA GLU A 47 -14.97 -3.16 22.24
C GLU A 47 -14.33 -3.44 20.87
N LEU A 48 -14.15 -4.73 20.56
CA LEU A 48 -13.69 -5.21 19.26
C LEU A 48 -14.90 -5.56 18.39
N LEU A 49 -15.01 -4.87 17.26
CA LEU A 49 -16.06 -4.99 16.26
C LEU A 49 -15.57 -5.92 15.15
N LEU A 50 -16.26 -7.05 14.96
CA LEU A 50 -15.91 -8.09 13.98
C LEU A 50 -16.82 -8.04 12.73
N ASP A 51 -17.87 -7.23 12.76
CA ASP A 51 -18.92 -7.15 11.76
C ASP A 51 -18.88 -5.83 10.98
N ASN A 52 -19.16 -5.88 9.68
CA ASN A 52 -19.07 -4.74 8.77
C ASN A 52 -20.06 -3.62 9.12
N ASP A 53 -21.33 -3.98 9.37
CA ASP A 53 -22.38 -3.02 9.68
C ASP A 53 -22.18 -2.42 11.07
N ALA A 54 -21.79 -3.23 12.06
CA ALA A 54 -21.48 -2.74 13.40
C ALA A 54 -20.30 -1.77 13.39
N ALA A 55 -19.22 -2.12 12.68
CA ALA A 55 -18.06 -1.25 12.54
C ALA A 55 -18.41 0.08 11.86
N PHE A 56 -19.24 0.05 10.82
CA PHE A 56 -19.65 1.27 10.12
C PHE A 56 -20.60 2.14 10.95
N ALA A 57 -21.58 1.52 11.63
CA ALA A 57 -22.48 2.23 12.54
C ALA A 57 -21.71 2.93 13.67
N SER A 58 -20.69 2.27 14.22
CA SER A 58 -19.79 2.86 15.22
C SER A 58 -19.04 4.09 14.68
N LYS A 59 -18.47 4.01 13.45
CA LYS A 59 -17.81 5.17 12.81
C LYS A 59 -18.75 6.36 12.68
N LEU A 60 -19.97 6.13 12.21
CA LEU A 60 -20.97 7.19 12.07
C LEU A 60 -21.35 7.80 13.43
N ALA A 61 -21.54 6.97 14.45
CA ALA A 61 -21.85 7.44 15.80
C ALA A 61 -20.73 8.30 16.39
N LEU A 62 -19.46 7.91 16.20
CA LEU A 62 -18.30 8.70 16.64
C LEU A 62 -18.23 10.06 15.94
N VAL A 63 -18.39 10.09 14.61
CA VAL A 63 -18.40 11.33 13.81
C VAL A 63 -19.58 12.24 14.18
N ASP A 64 -20.76 11.66 14.40
CA ASP A 64 -21.95 12.42 14.78
C ASP A 64 -21.88 12.99 16.18
N ALA A 65 -21.18 12.32 17.09
CA ALA A 65 -20.96 12.79 18.45
C ALA A 65 -19.72 13.70 18.60
N ALA A 66 -18.94 13.95 17.53
CA ALA A 66 -17.78 14.83 17.57
C ALA A 66 -18.16 16.28 17.88
N SER A 67 -17.35 16.93 18.73
CA SER A 67 -17.60 18.30 19.22
C SER A 67 -16.50 19.32 18.86
N HIS A 68 -15.27 18.86 18.62
CA HIS A 68 -14.10 19.73 18.42
C HIS A 68 -13.29 19.31 17.19
N THR A 69 -12.86 18.05 17.13
CA THR A 69 -11.92 17.58 16.09
C THR A 69 -12.25 16.18 15.60
N ILE A 70 -12.01 15.95 14.31
CA ILE A 70 -12.00 14.64 13.67
C ILE A 70 -10.74 14.57 12.82
N ASP A 71 -9.84 13.66 13.15
CA ASP A 71 -8.63 13.38 12.38
C ASP A 71 -8.73 11.94 11.86
N ILE A 72 -8.70 11.77 10.54
CA ILE A 72 -8.85 10.47 9.86
C ILE A 72 -7.72 10.21 8.89
N ALA A 73 -7.21 8.98 8.87
CA ALA A 73 -6.18 8.52 7.95
C ALA A 73 -6.55 7.15 7.35
N TYR A 74 -6.66 7.08 6.02
CA TYR A 74 -7.08 5.86 5.31
C TYR A 74 -6.33 5.68 3.99
N TYR A 75 -5.94 4.43 3.68
CA TYR A 75 -5.40 4.09 2.35
C TYR A 75 -6.46 4.35 1.27
N ILE A 76 -7.64 3.74 1.43
CA ILE A 76 -8.78 3.91 0.54
C ILE A 76 -9.86 4.69 1.28
N PHE A 77 -10.20 5.84 0.71
CA PHE A 77 -11.42 6.59 0.97
C PHE A 77 -12.13 6.78 -0.37
N ASP A 78 -13.00 5.83 -0.72
CA ASP A 78 -13.60 5.77 -2.05
C ASP A 78 -14.84 6.66 -2.18
N ARG A 79 -15.33 6.85 -3.41
CA ARG A 79 -16.53 7.63 -3.73
C ARG A 79 -17.65 6.67 -4.12
N ASP A 80 -18.19 5.96 -3.14
CA ASP A 80 -19.27 4.98 -3.29
C ASP A 80 -20.42 5.21 -2.28
N TYR A 81 -21.29 4.23 -2.04
CA TYR A 81 -22.52 4.45 -1.27
C TYR A 81 -22.24 4.73 0.21
N SER A 82 -21.58 3.82 0.91
CA SER A 82 -21.20 3.92 2.32
C SER A 82 -20.24 5.07 2.55
N SER A 83 -19.26 5.28 1.67
CA SER A 83 -18.32 6.39 1.79
C SER A 83 -19.00 7.75 1.61
N SER A 84 -20.05 7.85 0.78
CA SER A 84 -20.88 9.05 0.67
C SER A 84 -21.67 9.33 1.96
N VAL A 85 -22.12 8.29 2.66
CA VAL A 85 -22.78 8.43 3.97
C VAL A 85 -21.80 8.94 5.02
N LEU A 86 -20.58 8.40 5.06
CA LEU A 86 -19.54 8.89 5.96
C LEU A 86 -19.13 10.32 5.61
N ALA A 87 -18.93 10.64 4.33
CA ALA A 87 -18.62 12.00 3.88
C ALA A 87 -19.73 13.01 4.25
N ASP A 88 -21.01 12.64 4.11
CA ASP A 88 -22.13 13.47 4.59
C ASP A 88 -22.08 13.67 6.11
N ALA A 89 -21.73 12.64 6.89
CA ALA A 89 -21.54 12.77 8.34
C ALA A 89 -20.39 13.73 8.70
N LEU A 90 -19.26 13.64 7.99
CA LEU A 90 -18.13 14.56 8.15
C LEU A 90 -18.50 16.01 7.78
N LEU A 91 -19.23 16.21 6.68
CA LEU A 91 -19.75 17.53 6.31
C LEU A 91 -20.75 18.07 7.34
N ARG A 92 -21.62 17.22 7.89
CA ARG A 92 -22.51 17.61 9.01
C ARG A 92 -21.70 18.01 10.24
N ALA A 93 -20.62 17.29 10.58
CA ALA A 93 -19.73 17.67 11.67
C ALA A 93 -19.04 19.01 11.42
N ALA A 94 -18.50 19.21 10.21
CA ALA A 94 -17.91 20.48 9.77
C ALA A 94 -18.89 21.66 9.93
N ARG A 95 -20.15 21.49 9.52
CA ARG A 95 -21.22 22.49 9.68
C ARG A 95 -21.57 22.78 11.15
N ARG A 96 -21.36 21.83 12.06
CA ARG A 96 -21.47 22.06 13.52
C ARG A 96 -20.27 22.82 14.11
N GLY A 97 -19.22 23.07 13.32
CA GLY A 97 -18.01 23.77 13.74
C GLY A 97 -16.83 22.86 14.09
N VAL A 98 -16.97 21.54 13.94
CA VAL A 98 -15.90 20.56 14.15
C VAL A 98 -14.82 20.74 13.09
N ARG A 99 -13.53 20.73 13.48
CA ARG A 99 -12.42 20.69 12.53
C ARG A 99 -12.23 19.25 12.04
N VAL A 100 -12.25 19.05 10.73
CA VAL A 100 -12.09 17.73 10.10
C VAL A 100 -10.82 17.72 9.26
N ARG A 101 -9.97 16.71 9.44
CA ARG A 101 -8.77 16.47 8.63
C ARG A 101 -8.79 15.07 8.07
N LEU A 102 -8.72 14.95 6.75
CA LEU A 102 -8.67 13.68 6.03
C LEU A 102 -7.32 13.51 5.34
N LEU A 103 -6.54 12.54 5.81
CA LEU A 103 -5.33 12.10 5.14
C LEU A 103 -5.63 10.82 4.35
N THR A 104 -5.39 10.84 3.05
CA THR A 104 -5.59 9.68 2.16
C THR A 104 -4.36 9.42 1.31
N ASP A 105 -4.20 8.20 0.80
CA ASP A 105 -3.11 7.89 -0.12
C ASP A 105 -3.27 8.62 -1.46
N TYR A 106 -2.18 9.24 -1.95
CA TYR A 106 -2.16 10.01 -3.19
C TYR A 106 -2.59 9.16 -4.39
N SER A 107 -1.99 7.99 -4.57
CA SER A 107 -2.23 7.12 -5.74
C SER A 107 -3.63 6.52 -5.70
N ALA A 108 -4.10 6.11 -4.52
CA ALA A 108 -5.45 5.58 -4.37
C ALA A 108 -6.52 6.66 -4.59
N ALA A 109 -6.25 7.91 -4.21
CA ALA A 109 -7.24 8.99 -4.22
C ALA A 109 -7.25 9.83 -5.51
N TYR A 110 -6.21 9.76 -6.35
CA TYR A 110 -6.01 10.67 -7.49
C TYR A 110 -7.18 10.73 -8.49
N SER A 111 -7.84 9.61 -8.78
CA SER A 111 -9.00 9.60 -9.70
C SER A 111 -10.27 10.28 -9.13
N ARG A 112 -10.22 10.78 -7.90
CA ARG A 112 -11.33 11.37 -7.16
C ARG A 112 -11.05 12.81 -6.70
N LEU A 113 -10.04 13.49 -7.24
CA LEU A 113 -9.68 14.85 -6.80
C LEU A 113 -10.87 15.83 -6.84
N ASP A 114 -11.71 15.79 -7.89
CA ASP A 114 -12.89 16.67 -7.99
C ASP A 114 -13.90 16.44 -6.84
N TRP A 115 -13.96 15.20 -6.31
CA TRP A 115 -14.83 14.88 -5.18
C TRP A 115 -14.29 15.45 -3.88
N PHE A 116 -12.98 15.38 -3.66
CA PHE A 116 -12.35 16.03 -2.51
C PHE A 116 -12.46 17.55 -2.57
N ASP A 117 -12.31 18.17 -3.75
CA ASP A 117 -12.58 19.61 -3.95
C ASP A 117 -14.01 19.96 -3.54
N MET A 118 -14.98 19.13 -3.94
CA MET A 118 -16.38 19.32 -3.55
C MET A 118 -16.55 19.21 -2.02
N LEU A 119 -15.91 18.25 -1.35
CA LEU A 119 -15.98 18.12 0.11
C LEU A 119 -15.37 19.33 0.84
N GLU A 120 -14.18 19.80 0.42
CA GLU A 120 -13.57 20.99 1.01
C GLU A 120 -14.47 22.22 0.82
N ALA A 121 -14.99 22.42 -0.39
CA ALA A 121 -15.88 23.54 -0.72
C ALA A 121 -17.18 23.53 0.09
N GLU A 122 -17.82 22.36 0.25
CA GLU A 122 -19.07 22.20 1.00
C GLU A 122 -18.89 22.31 2.52
N SER A 123 -17.67 22.17 3.02
CA SER A 123 -17.37 22.22 4.46
C SER A 123 -17.32 23.64 5.03
N GLY A 124 -17.19 24.66 4.17
CA GLY A 124 -16.96 26.04 4.60
C GLY A 124 -15.58 26.25 5.24
N GLY A 125 -14.55 25.51 4.79
CA GLY A 125 -13.17 25.62 5.29
C GLY A 125 -12.90 24.88 6.60
N ARG A 126 -13.78 23.95 6.98
CA ARG A 126 -13.65 23.14 8.20
C ARG A 126 -13.17 21.71 7.94
N LEU A 127 -13.23 21.25 6.69
CA LEU A 127 -12.69 19.98 6.23
C LEU A 127 -11.50 20.26 5.31
N GLU A 128 -10.33 19.71 5.64
CA GLU A 128 -9.12 19.74 4.80
C GLU A 128 -8.75 18.31 4.41
N VAL A 129 -8.40 18.11 3.14
CA VAL A 129 -7.92 16.85 2.59
C VAL A 129 -6.45 16.97 2.19
N ARG A 130 -5.63 16.04 2.67
CA ARG A 130 -4.24 15.90 2.26
C ARG A 130 -3.95 14.51 1.70
N PHE A 131 -2.96 14.46 0.83
CA PHE A 131 -2.58 13.30 0.03
C PHE A 131 -1.18 12.84 0.41
N TYR A 132 -1.08 11.66 1.00
CA TYR A 132 0.19 11.05 1.40
C TYR A 132 0.87 10.34 0.22
N ASN A 133 2.20 10.37 0.20
CA ASN A 133 3.07 9.82 -0.84
C ASN A 133 2.99 10.58 -2.19
N ARG A 134 3.10 11.91 -2.12
CA ARG A 134 3.30 12.79 -3.28
C ARG A 134 4.58 12.44 -4.07
N PRO A 135 4.66 12.75 -5.38
CA PRO A 135 5.90 12.56 -6.14
C PRO A 135 7.04 13.42 -5.56
N THR A 136 8.26 12.87 -5.58
CA THR A 136 9.47 13.63 -5.22
C THR A 136 9.84 14.63 -6.32
N ARG A 137 10.72 15.56 -5.98
CA ARG A 137 11.34 16.47 -6.97
C ARG A 137 11.92 15.72 -8.17
N ASN A 138 12.59 14.58 -7.94
CA ASN A 138 13.17 13.79 -9.02
C ASN A 138 12.11 13.20 -9.92
N MET A 139 11.02 12.65 -9.37
CA MET A 139 9.93 12.09 -10.17
C MET A 139 9.25 13.15 -11.05
N VAL A 140 9.01 14.36 -10.51
CA VAL A 140 8.45 15.48 -11.30
C VAL A 140 9.44 15.94 -12.38
N MET A 141 10.73 16.02 -12.07
CA MET A 141 11.77 16.37 -13.03
C MET A 141 11.92 15.32 -14.15
N ASP A 142 11.82 14.04 -13.80
CA ASP A 142 11.91 12.94 -14.76
C ASP A 142 10.68 12.92 -15.68
N ALA A 143 9.49 13.19 -15.12
CA ALA A 143 8.26 13.41 -15.89
C ALA A 143 8.40 14.62 -16.84
N ALA A 144 9.05 15.70 -16.41
CA ALA A 144 9.32 16.86 -17.27
C ALA A 144 10.36 16.54 -18.34
N TYR A 145 11.36 15.71 -18.03
CA TYR A 145 12.40 15.32 -18.97
C TYR A 145 11.86 14.46 -20.12
N VAL A 146 11.04 13.46 -19.80
CA VAL A 146 10.47 12.54 -20.81
C VAL A 146 9.52 13.27 -21.76
N THR A 147 8.90 14.36 -21.28
CA THR A 147 7.97 15.20 -22.02
C THR A 147 8.62 16.44 -22.63
N LEU A 148 9.84 16.82 -22.28
CA LEU A 148 10.52 17.95 -22.93
C LEU A 148 11.05 17.53 -24.31
N GLY A 149 10.76 18.29 -25.37
CA GLY A 149 11.29 18.02 -26.71
C GLY A 149 12.73 18.46 -26.93
N CYS A 150 13.37 17.91 -27.98
CA CYS A 150 14.60 18.48 -28.51
C CYS A 150 14.25 19.64 -29.45
N THR A 151 14.65 20.87 -29.15
CA THR A 151 14.47 21.98 -30.11
C THR A 151 15.22 21.66 -31.40
N ALA A 152 14.52 21.63 -32.54
CA ALA A 152 15.06 21.29 -33.87
C ALA A 152 16.07 22.32 -34.44
N ALA A 153 16.62 23.21 -33.60
CA ALA A 153 17.63 24.17 -34.02
C ALA A 153 19.02 23.53 -34.00
N ALA A 154 19.50 23.22 -35.21
CA ALA A 154 20.87 22.86 -35.59
C ALA A 154 21.39 21.47 -35.18
N GLY A 155 21.20 20.49 -36.08
CA GLY A 155 22.28 19.61 -36.56
C GLY A 155 22.89 18.55 -35.63
N ASP A 156 22.69 18.61 -34.32
CA ASP A 156 23.40 17.74 -33.39
C ASP A 156 22.44 17.03 -32.43
N ARG A 157 22.14 15.75 -32.74
CA ARG A 157 21.34 14.89 -31.85
C ARG A 157 22.13 14.48 -30.60
N GLY A 158 23.45 14.66 -30.58
CA GLY A 158 24.31 14.27 -29.45
C GLY A 158 24.19 15.14 -28.20
N ASP A 159 23.66 16.37 -28.32
CA ASP A 159 23.63 17.37 -27.24
C ASP A 159 22.21 17.64 -26.68
N CYS A 160 21.24 16.76 -26.96
CA CYS A 160 19.87 17.00 -26.53
C CYS A 160 19.64 16.72 -25.03
N SER A 161 20.04 15.54 -24.53
CA SER A 161 19.84 15.16 -23.13
C SER A 161 20.53 16.12 -22.15
N PRO A 162 21.81 16.52 -22.34
CA PRO A 162 22.47 17.47 -21.45
C PRO A 162 21.77 18.84 -21.40
N ARG A 163 21.29 19.33 -22.54
CA ARG A 163 20.54 20.61 -22.62
C ARG A 163 19.19 20.54 -21.90
N LYS A 164 18.45 19.45 -22.08
CA LYS A 164 17.19 19.21 -21.35
C LYS A 164 17.43 19.25 -19.84
N PHE A 165 18.45 18.55 -19.34
CA PHE A 165 18.78 18.56 -17.92
C PHE A 165 19.20 19.94 -17.43
N ALA A 166 20.08 20.66 -18.15
CA ALA A 166 20.49 22.01 -17.75
C ALA A 166 19.31 23.00 -17.70
N ASP A 167 18.31 22.86 -18.58
CA ASP A 167 17.08 23.65 -18.55
C ASP A 167 16.23 23.32 -17.32
N LEU A 168 16.00 22.02 -17.07
CA LEU A 168 15.19 21.55 -15.95
C LEU A 168 15.86 21.86 -14.61
N GLU A 169 17.16 21.65 -14.46
CA GLU A 169 17.90 21.96 -13.24
C GLU A 169 17.77 23.44 -12.88
N ARG A 170 17.87 24.34 -13.86
CA ARG A 170 17.68 25.78 -13.63
C ARG A 170 16.26 26.08 -13.14
N ARG A 171 15.23 25.58 -13.84
CA ARG A 171 13.81 25.79 -13.47
C ARG A 171 13.50 25.27 -12.06
N PHE A 172 13.98 24.07 -11.73
CA PHE A 172 13.71 23.43 -10.45
C PHE A 172 14.61 23.93 -9.30
N ALA A 173 15.72 24.62 -9.60
CA ALA A 173 16.56 25.25 -8.57
C ALA A 173 15.95 26.57 -8.05
N GLU A 174 15.20 27.26 -8.89
CA GLU A 174 14.55 28.53 -8.58
C GLU A 174 13.25 28.36 -7.78
N GLU A 175 12.67 27.15 -7.81
CA GLU A 175 11.39 26.87 -7.15
C GLU A 175 11.44 27.07 -5.64
N ARG A 176 10.44 27.79 -5.13
CA ARG A 176 10.18 27.99 -3.70
C ARG A 176 8.76 27.55 -3.36
N ILE A 177 8.62 26.80 -2.29
CA ILE A 177 7.33 26.36 -1.74
C ILE A 177 7.28 26.86 -0.30
N ASP A 178 6.27 27.65 0.02
CA ASP A 178 6.10 28.30 1.34
C ASP A 178 7.35 29.05 1.83
N GLY A 179 8.07 29.69 0.89
CA GLY A 179 9.30 30.45 1.16
C GLY A 179 10.58 29.59 1.29
N ALA A 180 10.46 28.28 1.42
CA ALA A 180 11.58 27.34 1.46
C ALA A 180 12.00 26.89 0.05
N SER A 181 13.25 26.47 -0.10
CA SER A 181 13.73 25.85 -1.35
C SER A 181 13.03 24.51 -1.57
N ALA A 182 12.37 24.34 -2.71
CA ALA A 182 11.72 23.07 -3.06
C ALA A 182 12.73 21.91 -3.14
N ALA A 183 13.96 22.20 -3.59
CA ALA A 183 15.06 21.24 -3.59
C ALA A 183 15.45 20.76 -2.19
N ALA A 184 15.49 21.65 -1.19
CA ALA A 184 15.78 21.26 0.19
C ALA A 184 14.67 20.40 0.81
N LEU A 185 13.43 20.55 0.33
CA LEU A 185 12.28 19.76 0.75
C LEU A 185 12.12 18.45 -0.04
N ASN A 186 12.93 18.22 -1.08
CA ASN A 186 12.82 17.11 -2.04
C ASN A 186 11.43 16.96 -2.70
N ILE A 187 10.75 18.09 -2.93
CA ILE A 187 9.43 18.14 -3.58
C ILE A 187 9.43 19.14 -4.73
N SER A 188 8.39 19.10 -5.56
CA SER A 188 8.12 20.11 -6.58
C SER A 188 6.61 20.20 -6.83
N ASN A 189 6.12 21.42 -7.01
CA ASN A 189 4.77 21.78 -7.47
C ASN A 189 4.80 22.24 -8.94
N LEU A 190 5.95 22.16 -9.64
CA LEU A 190 6.05 22.56 -11.03
C LEU A 190 5.25 21.63 -11.94
N ASN A 191 4.56 22.23 -12.89
CA ASN A 191 4.04 21.57 -14.08
C ASN A 191 4.66 22.26 -15.30
N VAL A 192 5.72 21.64 -15.81
CA VAL A 192 6.49 22.14 -16.95
C VAL A 192 6.66 21.05 -18.00
N ALA A 193 6.76 21.47 -19.26
CA ALA A 193 7.07 20.59 -20.39
C ALA A 193 6.10 19.41 -20.63
N GLY A 194 4.91 19.39 -20.02
CA GLY A 194 3.97 18.25 -20.11
C GLY A 194 4.06 17.27 -18.94
N SER A 195 4.91 17.53 -17.94
CA SER A 195 5.01 16.72 -16.71
C SER A 195 3.68 16.54 -15.99
N GLY A 196 2.84 17.57 -15.96
CA GLY A 196 1.52 17.48 -15.34
C GLY A 196 0.63 16.43 -15.99
N ASP A 197 0.54 16.40 -17.31
CA ASP A 197 -0.25 15.41 -18.04
C ASP A 197 0.35 14.01 -17.94
N PHE A 198 1.67 13.90 -17.93
CA PHE A 198 2.35 12.62 -17.68
C PHE A 198 2.03 12.08 -16.29
N LEU A 199 2.16 12.89 -15.24
CA LEU A 199 1.83 12.49 -13.87
C LEU A 199 0.33 12.24 -13.70
N ALA A 200 -0.52 12.97 -14.42
CA ALA A 200 -1.95 12.72 -14.45
C ALA A 200 -2.27 11.35 -15.06
N GLY A 201 -1.66 11.01 -16.21
CA GLY A 201 -1.79 9.68 -16.78
C GLY A 201 -1.25 8.60 -15.83
N LEU A 202 -0.13 8.87 -15.14
CA LEU A 202 0.48 7.94 -14.20
C LEU A 202 -0.45 7.61 -13.02
N TYR A 203 -0.87 8.63 -12.28
CA TYR A 203 -1.69 8.46 -11.07
C TYR A 203 -3.17 8.23 -11.39
N GLY A 204 -3.65 8.70 -12.55
CA GLY A 204 -4.96 8.38 -13.11
C GLY A 204 -5.05 6.99 -13.73
N ARG A 205 -3.92 6.28 -13.87
CA ARG A 205 -3.80 4.96 -14.50
C ARG A 205 -4.25 4.95 -15.97
N ASP A 206 -3.94 6.04 -16.67
CA ASP A 206 -4.25 6.26 -18.09
C ASP A 206 -2.95 6.26 -18.92
N PRO A 207 -2.59 5.12 -19.56
CA PRO A 207 -1.40 5.03 -20.39
C PRO A 207 -1.50 5.86 -21.67
N GLU A 208 -2.70 6.14 -22.17
CA GLU A 208 -2.89 6.91 -23.40
C GLU A 208 -2.53 8.37 -23.17
N LEU A 209 -2.94 8.93 -22.02
CA LEU A 209 -2.58 10.29 -21.63
C LEU A 209 -1.07 10.44 -21.45
N MET A 210 -0.40 9.46 -20.82
CA MET A 210 1.06 9.52 -20.70
C MET A 210 1.77 9.49 -22.05
N ALA A 211 1.31 8.63 -22.96
CA ALA A 211 1.86 8.55 -24.31
C ALA A 211 1.64 9.85 -25.07
N LEU A 212 0.47 10.47 -24.93
CA LEU A 212 0.16 11.77 -25.53
C LEU A 212 1.09 12.87 -25.01
N ALA A 213 1.27 12.96 -23.67
CA ALA A 213 2.16 13.95 -23.05
C ALA A 213 3.60 13.84 -23.56
N VAL A 214 4.11 12.61 -23.75
CA VAL A 214 5.44 12.37 -24.34
C VAL A 214 5.47 12.78 -25.81
N GLN A 215 4.44 12.45 -26.60
CA GLN A 215 4.40 12.73 -28.04
C GLN A 215 4.34 14.24 -28.35
N GLU A 216 3.43 14.95 -27.70
CA GLU A 216 3.27 16.40 -27.84
C GLU A 216 4.56 17.12 -27.46
N GLY A 217 5.12 16.70 -26.33
CA GLY A 217 6.37 17.17 -25.80
C GLY A 217 7.57 17.04 -26.74
N GLN A 218 7.74 15.88 -27.39
CA GLN A 218 8.85 15.63 -28.32
C GLN A 218 8.66 16.26 -29.71
N GLY A 219 7.53 16.93 -29.99
CA GLY A 219 7.24 17.48 -31.33
C GLY A 219 7.20 16.40 -32.41
N VAL A 220 6.85 15.17 -32.01
CA VAL A 220 6.87 14.00 -32.88
C VAL A 220 5.63 14.01 -33.76
N ASP A 221 5.82 14.29 -35.05
CA ASP A 221 4.78 14.12 -36.07
C ASP A 221 4.49 12.61 -36.26
N PRO A 222 3.27 12.13 -35.94
CA PRO A 222 2.88 10.73 -36.11
C PRO A 222 3.02 10.22 -37.55
N GLU A 223 2.87 11.10 -38.54
CA GLU A 223 3.01 10.77 -39.98
C GLU A 223 4.49 10.73 -40.40
N ALA A 224 5.37 11.55 -39.81
CA ALA A 224 6.81 11.48 -40.04
C ALA A 224 7.44 10.19 -39.45
N LEU A 225 6.90 9.65 -38.36
CA LEU A 225 7.27 8.34 -37.81
C LEU A 225 6.86 7.16 -38.71
N LYS A 226 5.68 7.24 -39.35
CA LYS A 226 5.27 6.25 -40.38
C LYS A 226 6.24 6.21 -41.56
N GLY A 227 6.77 7.36 -41.98
CA GLY A 227 7.75 7.47 -43.07
C GLY A 227 9.14 6.95 -42.70
N ARG A 228 9.61 7.17 -41.46
CA ARG A 228 10.92 6.67 -40.98
C ARG A 228 10.93 5.19 -40.59
N ALA A 229 9.77 4.63 -40.27
CA ALA A 229 9.62 3.20 -40.01
C ALA A 229 9.54 2.35 -41.30
N GLY A 230 9.85 2.92 -42.47
CA GLY A 230 9.99 2.17 -43.73
C GLY A 230 11.12 1.14 -43.76
N GLY A 231 11.94 1.04 -42.69
CA GLY A 231 12.99 0.03 -42.54
C GLY A 231 12.82 -0.94 -41.36
N ALA A 232 11.81 -0.76 -40.51
CA ALA A 232 11.50 -1.69 -39.42
C ALA A 232 10.19 -2.40 -39.74
N ASP A 233 10.22 -3.73 -39.69
CA ASP A 233 9.05 -4.55 -39.96
C ASP A 233 7.87 -4.17 -39.03
N SER A 234 6.66 -4.56 -39.43
CA SER A 234 5.45 -4.30 -38.67
C SER A 234 5.47 -4.92 -37.25
N ALA A 235 6.28 -5.95 -37.00
CA ALA A 235 6.42 -6.60 -35.70
C ALA A 235 7.29 -5.79 -34.73
N GLY A 236 8.33 -5.10 -35.19
CA GLY A 236 9.18 -4.24 -34.34
C GLY A 236 8.44 -3.01 -33.78
N ARG A 237 7.54 -2.42 -34.57
CA ARG A 237 6.67 -1.30 -34.14
C ARG A 237 5.62 -1.72 -33.12
N GLU A 238 5.03 -2.90 -33.31
CA GLU A 238 4.04 -3.43 -32.38
C GLU A 238 4.71 -3.86 -31.07
N SER A 239 5.91 -4.43 -31.15
CA SER A 239 6.71 -4.84 -29.97
C SER A 239 7.09 -3.67 -29.08
N LEU A 240 7.41 -2.50 -29.65
CA LEU A 240 7.74 -1.27 -28.90
C LEU A 240 6.54 -0.68 -28.16
N LYS A 241 5.38 -0.59 -28.82
CA LYS A 241 4.12 -0.16 -28.17
C LYS A 241 3.70 -1.13 -27.07
N ARG A 242 3.88 -2.43 -27.32
CA ARG A 242 3.57 -3.50 -26.37
C ARG A 242 4.51 -3.46 -25.17
N LEU A 243 5.80 -3.21 -25.36
CA LEU A 243 6.80 -3.11 -24.28
C LEU A 243 6.58 -1.87 -23.41
N GLY A 244 6.23 -0.71 -23.99
CA GLY A 244 5.89 0.50 -23.22
C GLY A 244 4.59 0.33 -22.43
N LYS A 245 3.57 -0.27 -23.06
CA LYS A 245 2.30 -0.65 -22.41
C LYS A 245 2.54 -1.66 -21.28
N LEU A 246 3.40 -2.66 -21.49
CA LEU A 246 3.78 -3.65 -20.50
C LEU A 246 4.61 -3.04 -19.36
N TRP A 247 5.60 -2.20 -19.64
CA TRP A 247 6.42 -1.56 -18.61
C TRP A 247 5.55 -0.70 -17.69
N PHE A 248 4.58 -0.01 -18.28
CA PHE A 248 3.62 0.82 -17.57
C PHE A 248 2.58 -0.01 -16.79
N GLN A 249 2.01 -1.06 -17.40
CA GLN A 249 1.07 -1.98 -16.74
C GLN A 249 1.74 -2.75 -15.59
N ALA A 250 3.02 -3.11 -15.74
CA ALA A 250 3.84 -3.79 -14.74
C ALA A 250 4.12 -2.92 -13.52
N ARG A 251 4.32 -1.62 -13.72
CA ARG A 251 4.71 -0.71 -12.64
C ARG A 251 3.51 0.01 -12.00
N TYR A 252 2.44 0.26 -12.77
CA TYR A 252 1.35 1.16 -12.37
C TYR A 252 -0.08 0.62 -12.58
N GLY A 253 -0.23 -0.57 -13.16
CA GLY A 253 -1.53 -1.26 -13.17
C GLY A 253 -1.93 -1.77 -11.77
N GLY A 254 -3.18 -2.20 -11.62
CA GLY A 254 -3.62 -3.03 -10.48
C GLY A 254 -4.24 -4.33 -10.99
N GLY A 255 -4.14 -5.41 -10.20
CA GLY A 255 -4.66 -6.73 -10.57
C GLY A 255 -3.66 -7.59 -11.35
N LEU A 256 -4.15 -8.61 -12.05
CA LEU A 256 -3.29 -9.64 -12.67
C LEU A 256 -2.61 -9.21 -13.97
N ASP A 257 -3.10 -8.16 -14.60
CA ASP A 257 -2.42 -7.50 -15.72
C ASP A 257 -1.06 -6.91 -15.30
N THR A 258 -0.93 -6.50 -14.04
CA THR A 258 0.32 -6.00 -13.45
C THR A 258 1.32 -7.10 -13.18
N VAL A 259 0.84 -8.27 -12.73
CA VAL A 259 1.69 -9.43 -12.45
C VAL A 259 2.13 -10.06 -13.77
N SER A 260 1.21 -10.20 -14.73
CA SER A 260 1.52 -10.62 -16.10
C SER A 260 2.54 -9.68 -16.77
N ALA A 261 2.37 -8.37 -16.61
CA ALA A 261 3.29 -7.39 -17.15
C ALA A 261 4.65 -7.35 -16.43
N ARG A 262 4.70 -7.53 -15.09
CA ARG A 262 5.95 -7.66 -14.31
C ARG A 262 6.75 -8.89 -14.71
N ILE A 263 6.05 -10.00 -14.89
CA ILE A 263 6.60 -11.26 -15.36
C ILE A 263 7.07 -11.10 -16.82
N GLN A 264 6.28 -10.49 -17.71
CA GLN A 264 6.70 -10.19 -19.09
C GLN A 264 7.88 -9.21 -19.18
N LEU A 265 8.03 -8.29 -18.23
CA LEU A 265 9.20 -7.40 -18.15
C LEU A 265 10.46 -8.09 -17.63
N ALA A 266 10.31 -9.04 -16.70
CA ALA A 266 11.40 -9.94 -16.37
C ALA A 266 11.86 -10.74 -17.62
N PHE A 267 10.98 -10.98 -18.60
CA PHE A 267 11.23 -11.86 -19.78
C PHE A 267 11.96 -11.15 -20.88
N ALA A 268 11.54 -9.92 -21.15
CA ALA A 268 12.27 -9.01 -22.01
C ALA A 268 13.74 -8.93 -21.56
N ARG A 269 13.99 -8.86 -20.25
CA ARG A 269 15.32 -8.79 -19.67
C ARG A 269 16.13 -10.09 -19.78
N GLY A 270 15.48 -11.25 -19.70
CA GLY A 270 16.14 -12.56 -19.73
C GLY A 270 16.41 -13.14 -21.13
N LEU A 271 15.57 -12.85 -22.14
CA LEU A 271 15.65 -13.51 -23.45
C LEU A 271 16.21 -12.67 -24.59
N TYR A 272 16.20 -11.34 -24.48
CA TYR A 272 16.54 -10.43 -25.59
C TYR A 272 17.65 -9.44 -25.24
N GLY A 273 18.55 -9.79 -24.30
CA GLY A 273 19.59 -8.90 -23.76
C GLY A 273 20.45 -8.15 -24.79
N GLU A 274 20.64 -8.67 -26.01
CA GLU A 274 21.37 -7.97 -27.08
C GLU A 274 20.48 -7.28 -28.14
N GLN A 275 19.20 -7.65 -28.28
CA GLN A 275 18.26 -7.05 -29.25
C GLN A 275 17.37 -5.97 -28.64
N ILE A 276 17.26 -5.94 -27.31
CA ILE A 276 16.56 -4.89 -26.57
C ILE A 276 17.47 -3.71 -26.26
N ASN A 277 18.80 -3.82 -26.41
CA ASN A 277 19.69 -2.67 -26.21
C ASN A 277 19.24 -1.41 -26.97
N PRO A 278 18.87 -1.41 -28.26
CA PRO A 278 18.44 -0.17 -28.93
C PRO A 278 17.12 0.44 -28.41
N VAL A 279 16.24 -0.39 -27.83
CA VAL A 279 14.93 0.00 -27.28
C VAL A 279 15.03 0.38 -25.81
N TYR A 280 15.87 -0.33 -25.06
CA TYR A 280 16.34 0.05 -23.75
C TYR A 280 17.12 1.34 -23.86
N ASP A 281 18.05 1.51 -24.78
CA ASP A 281 18.77 2.76 -25.09
C ASP A 281 17.80 3.88 -25.49
N ALA A 282 16.71 3.58 -26.20
CA ALA A 282 15.65 4.57 -26.45
C ALA A 282 14.85 4.92 -25.16
N LEU A 283 14.41 3.94 -24.38
CA LEU A 283 13.72 4.16 -23.10
C LEU A 283 14.64 4.71 -22.00
N SER A 284 15.95 4.48 -22.09
CA SER A 284 17.04 4.97 -21.22
C SER A 284 17.51 6.36 -21.66
N ALA A 285 17.33 6.69 -22.94
CA ALA A 285 17.49 8.04 -23.47
C ALA A 285 16.27 8.93 -23.13
N TYR A 286 15.08 8.34 -22.97
CA TYR A 286 13.84 9.08 -22.67
C TYR A 286 13.42 9.07 -21.20
N MET A 287 13.61 7.99 -20.43
CA MET A 287 13.59 8.00 -18.96
C MET A 287 15.03 8.07 -18.47
N PRO A 288 15.34 8.80 -17.40
CA PRO A 288 16.70 9.21 -17.09
C PRO A 288 17.50 8.05 -16.50
N LEU A 289 17.98 7.14 -17.34
CA LEU A 289 19.05 6.21 -16.99
C LEU A 289 20.43 6.82 -17.29
N GLU A 290 20.48 7.93 -18.03
CA GLU A 290 21.69 8.67 -18.39
C GLU A 290 21.99 9.91 -17.53
N ARG A 291 21.21 10.21 -16.47
CA ARG A 291 21.57 11.30 -15.55
C ARG A 291 22.91 10.99 -14.86
N PRO A 292 23.86 11.93 -14.81
CA PRO A 292 24.96 11.84 -13.86
C PRO A 292 24.38 11.70 -12.44
N ASP A 293 24.71 10.62 -11.73
CA ASP A 293 24.20 10.26 -10.40
C ASP A 293 22.68 9.90 -10.30
N ASN A 294 22.23 8.96 -11.13
CA ASN A 294 20.85 8.45 -11.15
C ASN A 294 20.43 7.60 -9.91
N ARG A 295 21.27 7.43 -8.89
CA ARG A 295 20.91 6.53 -7.77
C ARG A 295 19.71 7.04 -6.98
N ALA A 296 19.63 8.35 -6.72
CA ALA A 296 18.55 8.95 -5.95
C ALA A 296 17.20 8.89 -6.70
N ALA A 297 17.19 9.23 -7.99
CA ALA A 297 15.99 9.16 -8.81
C ALA A 297 15.48 7.73 -8.96
N ARG A 298 16.36 6.76 -9.24
CA ARG A 298 15.98 5.34 -9.28
C ARG A 298 15.37 4.86 -7.97
N ARG A 299 15.97 5.24 -6.83
CA ARG A 299 15.41 4.95 -5.50
C ARG A 299 14.03 5.58 -5.33
N ASP A 300 13.85 6.84 -5.70
CA ASP A 300 12.54 7.51 -5.59
C ASP A 300 11.44 6.77 -6.37
N TRP A 301 11.75 6.34 -7.59
CA TRP A 301 10.83 5.53 -8.39
C TRP A 301 10.59 4.14 -7.79
N ASP A 302 11.61 3.48 -7.24
CA ASP A 302 11.49 2.16 -6.63
C ASP A 302 10.61 2.15 -5.37
N TYR A 303 10.45 3.32 -4.75
CA TYR A 303 9.61 3.54 -3.57
C TYR A 303 8.40 4.44 -3.86
N GLN A 304 7.99 4.57 -5.13
CA GLN A 304 6.76 5.29 -5.48
C GLN A 304 5.51 4.65 -4.86
N SER A 305 5.52 3.36 -4.59
CA SER A 305 4.39 2.65 -4.01
C SER A 305 4.46 2.52 -2.49
N GLU A 306 5.03 3.47 -1.75
CA GLU A 306 4.96 3.49 -0.28
C GLU A 306 3.60 4.05 0.18
N PHE A 307 2.62 3.18 0.43
CA PHE A 307 1.24 3.63 0.63
C PHE A 307 0.95 4.08 2.06
N LEU A 308 -0.04 4.96 2.19
CA LEU A 308 -0.66 5.28 3.47
C LEU A 308 -1.53 4.12 3.94
N HIS A 309 -0.98 3.09 4.59
CA HIS A 309 -1.78 1.95 5.03
C HIS A 309 -2.39 2.13 6.43
N HIS A 310 -2.48 3.36 6.95
CA HIS A 310 -3.24 3.67 8.17
C HIS A 310 -4.75 3.42 8.00
N LYS A 311 -5.43 3.11 9.12
CA LYS A 311 -6.89 3.12 9.27
C LYS A 311 -7.28 3.70 10.62
N LEU A 312 -7.16 5.02 10.73
CA LEU A 312 -7.40 5.77 11.97
C LEU A 312 -8.67 6.61 11.85
N LEU A 313 -9.55 6.50 12.86
CA LEU A 313 -10.56 7.49 13.18
C LEU A 313 -10.33 7.98 14.61
N TRP A 314 -9.91 9.24 14.73
CA TRP A 314 -9.60 9.89 15.99
C TRP A 314 -10.49 11.11 16.21
N VAL A 315 -11.25 11.12 17.31
CA VAL A 315 -12.28 12.11 17.57
C VAL A 315 -12.05 12.78 18.93
N ASP A 316 -12.03 14.11 18.92
CA ASP A 316 -11.95 14.99 20.10
C ASP A 316 -10.78 14.70 21.06
N GLY A 317 -9.69 14.09 20.58
CA GLY A 317 -8.54 13.76 21.43
C GLY A 317 -8.80 12.62 22.44
N ARG A 318 -9.90 11.88 22.31
CA ARG A 318 -10.29 10.86 23.31
C ARG A 318 -11.04 9.65 22.77
N ARG A 319 -11.49 9.65 21.52
CA ARG A 319 -12.29 8.55 20.94
C ARG A 319 -11.60 7.97 19.73
N LEU A 320 -11.29 6.69 19.80
CA LEU A 320 -10.56 5.96 18.78
C LEU A 320 -11.44 4.91 18.14
N GLN A 321 -11.38 4.78 16.82
CA GLN A 321 -11.69 3.53 16.14
C GLN A 321 -10.58 3.19 15.14
N LEU A 322 -9.97 2.02 15.30
CA LEU A 322 -8.79 1.57 14.54
C LEU A 322 -8.91 0.08 14.21
N GLY A 323 -8.49 -0.30 13.01
CA GLY A 323 -8.54 -1.71 12.58
C GLY A 323 -7.91 -1.92 11.21
N GLY A 324 -8.39 -2.94 10.49
CA GLY A 324 -7.97 -3.20 9.10
C GLY A 324 -8.85 -2.53 8.03
N ARG A 325 -10.03 -1.98 8.40
CA ARG A 325 -11.06 -1.52 7.46
C ARG A 325 -10.74 -0.19 6.78
N ASN A 326 -10.66 -0.21 5.45
CA ASN A 326 -10.72 1.02 4.66
C ASN A 326 -12.16 1.55 4.54
N VAL A 327 -12.33 2.72 3.90
CA VAL A 327 -13.63 3.34 3.65
C VAL A 327 -14.06 3.07 2.20
N GLN A 328 -14.85 2.01 2.03
CA GLN A 328 -15.48 1.56 0.77
C GLN A 328 -16.63 0.59 1.11
N ASP A 329 -17.62 0.43 0.22
CA ASP A 329 -18.78 -0.45 0.38
C ASP A 329 -18.43 -1.88 0.80
N SER A 330 -17.35 -2.42 0.23
CA SER A 330 -16.83 -3.77 0.55
C SER A 330 -16.39 -3.94 2.01
N TYR A 331 -16.10 -2.87 2.74
CA TYR A 331 -15.68 -2.90 4.15
C TYR A 331 -16.80 -2.52 5.13
N HIS A 332 -17.92 -1.98 4.65
CA HIS A 332 -18.94 -1.36 5.49
C HIS A 332 -20.35 -1.89 5.23
N MET A 333 -20.47 -2.85 4.33
CA MET A 333 -21.74 -3.44 3.96
C MET A 333 -21.65 -4.96 3.91
N HIS A 334 -22.76 -5.63 4.14
CA HIS A 334 -22.94 -7.05 3.86
C HIS A 334 -23.23 -7.29 2.37
N PRO A 335 -23.00 -8.52 1.88
CA PRO A 335 -23.30 -8.88 0.50
C PRO A 335 -24.76 -8.58 0.13
N GLY A 336 -24.95 -7.81 -0.92
CA GLY A 336 -26.26 -7.44 -1.47
C GLY A 336 -26.14 -6.71 -2.81
N GLU A 337 -27.24 -6.14 -3.30
CA GLU A 337 -27.28 -5.49 -4.61
C GLU A 337 -26.34 -4.28 -4.74
N LEU A 338 -26.00 -3.64 -3.62
CA LEU A 338 -25.13 -2.48 -3.59
C LEU A 338 -23.64 -2.82 -3.46
N THR A 339 -23.30 -4.06 -3.09
CA THR A 339 -21.91 -4.52 -3.00
C THR A 339 -21.56 -5.32 -4.25
N ALA A 340 -20.98 -4.66 -5.26
CA ALA A 340 -20.64 -5.29 -6.55
C ALA A 340 -19.35 -6.14 -6.54
N LYS A 341 -18.62 -6.14 -5.42
CA LYS A 341 -17.30 -6.78 -5.25
C LYS A 341 -17.30 -7.77 -4.08
N TYR A 342 -16.14 -8.39 -3.83
CA TYR A 342 -15.87 -9.10 -2.58
C TYR A 342 -16.22 -8.22 -1.37
N VAL A 343 -16.77 -8.84 -0.34
CA VAL A 343 -16.97 -8.19 0.96
C VAL A 343 -15.85 -8.63 1.88
N PHE A 344 -15.19 -7.66 2.51
CA PHE A 344 -14.05 -7.86 3.38
C PHE A 344 -14.50 -8.08 4.83
N GLU A 345 -13.95 -9.11 5.45
CA GLU A 345 -14.14 -9.42 6.86
C GLU A 345 -12.90 -9.00 7.65
N ASP A 346 -13.11 -8.10 8.59
CA ASP A 346 -12.03 -7.41 9.28
C ASP A 346 -12.46 -7.01 10.69
N SER A 347 -11.53 -6.50 11.49
CA SER A 347 -11.74 -6.17 12.89
C SER A 347 -11.35 -4.73 13.18
N ASP A 348 -12.21 -4.01 13.89
CA ASP A 348 -11.95 -2.66 14.38
C ASP A 348 -12.08 -2.64 15.91
N LEU A 349 -11.07 -2.15 16.62
CA LEU A 349 -11.22 -1.77 18.03
C LEU A 349 -11.78 -0.34 18.11
N VAL A 350 -12.84 -0.15 18.88
CA VAL A 350 -13.32 1.17 19.32
C VAL A 350 -13.02 1.35 20.80
N ALA A 351 -12.52 2.52 21.20
CA ALA A 351 -12.16 2.79 22.59
C ALA A 351 -12.36 4.27 22.98
N GLU A 352 -12.77 4.48 24.23
CA GLU A 352 -12.72 5.78 24.92
C GLU A 352 -11.43 5.85 25.72
N ILE A 353 -10.57 6.79 25.37
CA ILE A 353 -9.24 6.99 25.92
C ILE A 353 -9.31 8.04 27.03
N ALA A 354 -8.91 7.64 28.24
CA ALA A 354 -8.84 8.50 29.42
C ALA A 354 -7.46 9.15 29.61
N GLY A 355 -6.40 8.55 29.06
CA GLY A 355 -5.02 9.03 29.16
C GLY A 355 -4.19 8.63 27.94
N GLY A 356 -3.20 9.46 27.57
CA GLY A 356 -2.31 9.22 26.42
C GLY A 356 -2.84 9.68 25.06
N GLY A 357 -4.05 10.26 24.98
CA GLY A 357 -4.65 10.71 23.71
C GLY A 357 -3.88 11.84 22.99
N ASP A 358 -3.18 12.69 23.74
CA ASP A 358 -2.35 13.76 23.15
C ASP A 358 -1.21 13.18 22.29
N ASP A 359 -0.69 11.99 22.62
CA ASP A 359 0.37 11.34 21.86
C ASP A 359 -0.11 10.79 20.51
N ILE A 360 -1.36 10.30 20.43
CA ILE A 360 -2.00 9.96 19.14
C ILE A 360 -2.14 11.21 18.29
N THR A 361 -2.60 12.31 18.91
CA THR A 361 -2.74 13.59 18.21
C THR A 361 -1.39 14.06 17.68
N ALA A 362 -0.35 14.03 18.51
CA ALA A 362 1.02 14.36 18.10
C ALA A 362 1.54 13.44 17.00
N SER A 363 1.20 12.15 17.02
CA SER A 363 1.58 11.24 15.93
C SER A 363 0.89 11.59 14.61
N PHE A 364 -0.41 11.86 14.66
CA PHE A 364 -1.15 12.33 13.49
C PHE A 364 -0.54 13.63 12.94
N GLU A 365 -0.20 14.60 13.80
CA GLU A 365 0.47 15.84 13.36
C GLU A 365 1.80 15.57 12.65
N ARG A 366 2.64 14.67 13.19
CA ARG A 366 3.92 14.31 12.55
C ARG A 366 3.70 13.81 11.13
N LEU A 367 2.68 12.98 10.91
CA LEU A 367 2.35 12.46 9.59
C LEU A 367 1.71 13.55 8.71
N TRP A 368 0.74 14.29 9.24
CA TRP A 368 -0.03 15.33 8.55
C TRP A 368 0.85 16.47 8.02
N ASP A 369 1.86 16.86 8.78
CA ASP A 369 2.79 17.93 8.45
C ASP A 369 4.08 17.44 7.79
N PHE A 370 4.18 16.15 7.45
CA PHE A 370 5.34 15.59 6.77
C PHE A 370 5.38 15.96 5.28
N ARG A 371 5.75 17.21 5.00
CA ARG A 371 5.74 17.85 3.66
C ARG A 371 6.46 17.08 2.56
N ALA A 372 7.47 16.28 2.90
CA ALA A 372 8.20 15.47 1.93
C ALA A 372 7.32 14.40 1.27
N MET A 373 6.27 13.94 1.96
CA MET A 373 5.34 12.93 1.45
C MET A 373 3.89 13.43 1.40
N VAL A 374 3.51 14.45 2.16
CA VAL A 374 2.13 14.94 2.21
C VAL A 374 1.96 16.21 1.39
N ALA A 375 0.97 16.21 0.50
CA ALA A 375 0.55 17.35 -0.31
C ALA A 375 -0.90 17.76 0.01
N THR A 376 -1.17 19.06 -0.02
CA THR A 376 -2.54 19.59 -0.06
C THR A 376 -3.18 19.35 -1.42
N LEU A 377 -4.51 19.40 -1.50
CA LEU A 377 -5.25 19.28 -2.76
C LEU A 377 -4.76 20.27 -3.83
N GLY A 378 -4.54 21.53 -3.45
CA GLY A 378 -4.01 22.57 -4.36
C GLY A 378 -2.61 22.26 -4.90
N GLU A 379 -1.74 21.65 -4.09
CA GLU A 379 -0.42 21.22 -4.56
C GLU A 379 -0.52 20.05 -5.53
N VAL A 380 -1.37 19.06 -5.25
CA VAL A 380 -1.66 17.96 -6.20
C VAL A 380 -2.07 18.53 -7.56
N ARG A 381 -3.00 19.48 -7.57
CA ARG A 381 -3.47 20.16 -8.78
C ARG A 381 -2.37 20.94 -9.50
N ALA A 382 -1.38 21.45 -8.77
CA ALA A 382 -0.29 22.23 -9.34
C ALA A 382 0.67 21.37 -10.18
N HIS A 383 1.17 20.24 -9.64
CA HIS A 383 2.12 19.38 -10.36
C HIS A 383 1.47 18.26 -11.17
N ALA A 384 0.24 17.86 -10.85
CA ALA A 384 -0.52 16.82 -11.55
C ALA A 384 -1.99 17.25 -11.69
N PRO A 385 -2.30 18.15 -12.64
CA PRO A 385 -3.67 18.50 -12.99
C PRO A 385 -4.43 17.32 -13.61
N ASN A 386 -5.74 17.47 -13.68
CA ASN A 386 -6.72 16.41 -13.88
C ASN A 386 -7.62 16.65 -15.11
N GLU A 387 -7.46 17.84 -15.68
CA GLU A 387 -8.23 18.38 -16.78
C GLU A 387 -8.11 17.48 -18.01
N SER A 388 -6.88 17.07 -18.34
CA SER A 388 -6.60 16.23 -19.50
C SER A 388 -7.18 14.82 -19.35
N LEU A 389 -7.18 14.25 -18.14
CA LEU A 389 -7.88 12.97 -17.87
C LEU A 389 -9.38 13.10 -18.09
N SER A 390 -9.99 14.17 -17.55
CA SER A 390 -11.41 14.44 -17.72
C SER A 390 -11.79 14.65 -19.19
N ALA A 391 -10.98 15.42 -19.93
CA ALA A 391 -11.16 15.63 -21.36
C ALA A 391 -11.01 14.32 -22.15
N LEU A 392 -10.00 13.50 -21.85
CA LEU A 392 -9.78 12.23 -22.54
C LEU A 392 -10.94 11.25 -22.28
N ALA A 393 -11.45 11.19 -21.05
CA ALA A 393 -12.64 10.40 -20.73
C ALA A 393 -13.89 10.89 -21.49
N ALA A 394 -14.09 12.21 -21.58
CA ALA A 394 -15.18 12.80 -22.36
C ALA A 394 -15.06 12.47 -23.86
N HIS A 395 -13.84 12.52 -24.41
CA HIS A 395 -13.56 12.17 -25.80
C HIS A 395 -13.80 10.68 -26.06
N GLY A 396 -13.32 9.79 -25.20
CA GLY A 396 -13.57 8.34 -25.29
C GLY A 396 -15.06 8.00 -25.26
N ALA A 397 -15.82 8.65 -24.37
CA ALA A 397 -17.28 8.50 -24.31
C ALA A 397 -18.00 9.02 -25.56
N ALA A 398 -17.52 10.12 -26.15
CA ALA A 398 -18.03 10.64 -27.42
C ALA A 398 -17.74 9.66 -28.58
N MET A 399 -16.53 9.13 -28.66
CA MET A 399 -16.13 8.10 -29.64
C MET A 399 -17.01 6.86 -29.56
N ALA A 400 -17.21 6.32 -28.36
CA ALA A 400 -18.08 5.16 -28.14
C ALA A 400 -19.53 5.43 -28.55
N ARG A 401 -20.05 6.62 -28.28
CA ARG A 401 -21.42 7.01 -28.67
C ARG A 401 -21.62 7.15 -30.18
N CYS A 402 -20.56 7.53 -30.89
CA CYS A 402 -20.56 7.74 -32.33
C CYS A 402 -20.07 6.51 -33.13
N GLU A 403 -19.81 5.40 -32.44
CA GLU A 403 -19.39 4.15 -33.06
C GLU A 403 -20.42 3.64 -34.07
N GLY A 404 -19.95 3.02 -35.16
CA GLY A 404 -20.80 2.49 -36.24
C GLY A 404 -21.25 3.51 -37.29
N ARG A 405 -21.04 4.83 -37.08
CA ARG A 405 -21.35 5.86 -38.09
C ARG A 405 -20.34 5.90 -39.25
N PRO A 406 -20.74 6.33 -40.47
CA PRO A 406 -19.81 6.62 -41.57
C PRO A 406 -18.75 7.65 -41.16
N ARG A 407 -17.52 7.56 -41.71
CA ARG A 407 -16.38 8.39 -41.27
C ARG A 407 -16.66 9.89 -41.23
N SER A 408 -17.26 10.44 -42.30
CA SER A 408 -17.59 11.87 -42.41
C SER A 408 -18.64 12.33 -41.39
N GLU A 409 -19.57 11.46 -41.00
CA GLU A 409 -20.57 11.75 -39.97
C GLU A 409 -20.05 11.50 -38.56
N ARG A 410 -19.11 10.56 -38.41
CA ARG A 410 -18.49 10.20 -37.14
C ARG A 410 -17.68 11.37 -36.58
N GLU A 411 -16.89 12.03 -37.42
CA GLU A 411 -16.07 13.18 -36.99
C GLU A 411 -16.95 14.33 -36.45
N VAL A 412 -18.04 14.66 -37.16
CA VAL A 412 -19.01 15.67 -36.72
C VAL A 412 -19.75 15.25 -35.44
N CYS A 413 -20.15 13.98 -35.36
CA CYS A 413 -20.79 13.40 -34.17
C CYS A 413 -19.86 13.50 -32.96
N VAL A 414 -18.60 13.06 -33.09
CA VAL A 414 -17.63 13.06 -32.00
C VAL A 414 -17.37 14.47 -31.51
N ALA A 415 -17.17 15.43 -32.42
CA ALA A 415 -16.97 16.83 -32.05
C ALA A 415 -18.17 17.39 -31.26
N SER A 416 -19.40 17.12 -31.70
CA SER A 416 -20.62 17.56 -31.01
C SER A 416 -20.79 16.88 -29.65
N GLU A 417 -20.60 15.56 -29.58
CA GLU A 417 -20.75 14.76 -28.35
C GLU A 417 -19.66 15.08 -27.33
N PHE A 418 -18.45 15.38 -27.79
CA PHE A 418 -17.32 15.82 -26.96
C PHE A 418 -17.59 17.21 -26.37
N ALA A 419 -17.97 18.18 -27.20
CA ALA A 419 -18.31 19.53 -26.74
C ALA A 419 -19.45 19.53 -25.71
N ALA A 420 -20.44 18.63 -25.86
CA ALA A 420 -21.54 18.47 -24.91
C ALA A 420 -21.14 17.77 -23.59
N ARG A 421 -19.99 17.07 -23.56
CA ARG A 421 -19.49 16.32 -22.39
C ARG A 421 -18.35 17.02 -21.66
N LEU A 422 -17.66 17.94 -22.32
CA LEU A 422 -16.60 18.70 -21.69
C LEU A 422 -17.20 19.53 -20.56
N ARG A 423 -16.67 19.34 -19.34
CA ARG A 423 -17.12 20.01 -18.13
C ARG A 423 -16.06 20.95 -17.61
N ASP A 424 -16.46 22.20 -17.35
CA ASP A 424 -15.60 23.11 -16.60
C ASP A 424 -15.46 22.68 -15.12
N PRO A 425 -14.46 23.18 -14.37
CA PRO A 425 -14.27 22.77 -12.99
C PRO A 425 -15.51 22.96 -12.09
N GLY A 426 -16.27 24.03 -12.26
CA GLY A 426 -17.48 24.31 -11.49
C GLY A 426 -18.60 23.29 -11.78
N GLU A 427 -18.78 22.94 -13.05
CA GLU A 427 -19.69 21.87 -13.46
C GLU A 427 -19.27 20.50 -12.90
N ARG A 428 -17.98 20.17 -12.92
CA ARG A 428 -17.47 18.92 -12.34
C ARG A 428 -17.78 18.83 -10.85
N LEU A 429 -17.57 19.90 -10.09
CA LEU A 429 -17.94 19.94 -8.66
C LEU A 429 -19.46 19.76 -8.46
N ALA A 430 -20.28 20.38 -9.30
CA ALA A 430 -21.73 20.19 -9.26
C ALA A 430 -22.14 18.74 -9.55
N ASP A 431 -21.49 18.09 -10.52
CA ASP A 431 -21.69 16.67 -10.83
C ASP A 431 -21.32 15.77 -9.64
N GLN A 432 -20.23 16.08 -8.93
CA GLN A 432 -19.84 15.36 -7.70
C GLN A 432 -20.90 15.49 -6.60
N ARG A 433 -21.43 16.69 -6.39
CA ARG A 433 -22.50 16.92 -5.42
C ARG A 433 -23.75 16.11 -5.77
N GLN A 434 -24.17 16.13 -7.03
CA GLN A 434 -25.33 15.36 -7.48
C GLN A 434 -25.11 13.85 -7.34
N LEU A 435 -23.91 13.37 -7.66
CA LEU A 435 -23.55 11.97 -7.51
C LEU A 435 -23.65 11.53 -6.04
N MET A 436 -23.08 12.31 -5.12
CA MET A 436 -23.15 12.03 -3.69
C MET A 436 -24.61 11.99 -3.20
N GLN A 437 -25.47 12.91 -3.64
CA GLN A 437 -26.89 12.89 -3.28
C GLN A 437 -27.62 11.64 -3.81
N ARG A 438 -27.30 11.19 -5.03
CA ARG A 438 -27.83 9.92 -5.57
C ARG A 438 -27.36 8.71 -4.75
N HIS A 439 -26.08 8.68 -4.37
CA HIS A 439 -25.54 7.62 -3.52
C HIS A 439 -26.24 7.58 -2.16
N LEU A 440 -26.41 8.72 -1.50
CA LEU A 440 -27.13 8.84 -0.23
C LEU A 440 -28.58 8.36 -0.33
N ALA A 441 -29.30 8.83 -1.36
CA ALA A 441 -30.69 8.43 -1.58
C ALA A 441 -30.81 6.91 -1.80
N ARG A 442 -29.90 6.35 -2.61
CA ARG A 442 -29.86 4.91 -2.89
C ARG A 442 -29.51 4.08 -1.65
N TYR A 443 -28.46 4.43 -0.93
CA TYR A 443 -28.08 3.73 0.30
C TYR A 443 -29.23 3.72 1.32
N ARG A 444 -29.83 4.88 1.59
CA ARG A 444 -30.95 5.01 2.56
C ARG A 444 -32.20 4.26 2.08
N GLY A 445 -32.48 4.29 0.77
CA GLY A 445 -33.63 3.64 0.17
C GLY A 445 -33.53 2.12 0.15
N GLU A 446 -32.38 1.59 -0.26
CA GLU A 446 -32.19 0.18 -0.65
C GLU A 446 -31.40 -0.64 0.36
N TYR A 447 -30.38 -0.07 1.05
CA TYR A 447 -29.55 -0.85 1.96
C TYR A 447 -30.24 -1.10 3.30
N ARG A 448 -30.14 -2.32 3.80
CA ARG A 448 -30.61 -2.71 5.13
C ARG A 448 -29.47 -3.43 5.85
N PRO A 449 -28.92 -2.86 6.94
CA PRO A 449 -27.90 -3.53 7.73
C PRO A 449 -28.37 -4.91 8.21
N ALA A 450 -27.48 -5.89 8.18
CA ALA A 450 -27.74 -7.20 8.72
C ALA A 450 -27.64 -7.18 10.27
N PRO A 451 -28.30 -8.12 10.97
CA PRO A 451 -28.04 -8.31 12.40
C PRO A 451 -26.56 -8.64 12.63
N SER A 452 -25.88 -7.81 13.41
CA SER A 452 -24.46 -7.97 13.68
C SER A 452 -24.21 -8.95 14.83
N ALA A 453 -23.08 -9.67 14.77
CA ALA A 453 -22.59 -10.38 15.95
C ALA A 453 -22.33 -9.38 17.11
N PRO A 454 -22.46 -9.81 18.38
CA PRO A 454 -22.08 -8.98 19.51
C PRO A 454 -20.60 -8.57 19.42
N ALA A 455 -20.32 -7.32 19.73
CA ALA A 455 -18.96 -6.84 19.91
C ALA A 455 -18.30 -7.53 21.11
N LEU A 456 -16.98 -7.68 21.07
CA LEU A 456 -16.23 -8.28 22.18
C LEU A 456 -15.74 -7.16 23.12
N PRO A 457 -16.18 -7.11 24.39
CA PRO A 457 -15.84 -6.00 25.27
C PRO A 457 -14.35 -6.01 25.63
N LEU A 458 -13.77 -4.81 25.67
CA LEU A 458 -12.43 -4.59 26.20
C LEU A 458 -12.44 -4.68 27.73
N ASP A 459 -11.39 -5.26 28.31
CA ASP A 459 -11.26 -5.38 29.76
C ASP A 459 -11.00 -4.03 30.44
N PRO A 460 -11.65 -3.75 31.60
CA PRO A 460 -11.25 -2.63 32.45
C PRO A 460 -9.78 -2.77 32.86
N GLY A 461 -8.99 -1.72 32.60
CA GLY A 461 -7.56 -1.73 32.89
C GLY A 461 -6.69 -2.37 31.80
N ALA A 462 -7.26 -2.75 30.65
CA ALA A 462 -6.47 -3.09 29.47
C ALA A 462 -5.53 -1.94 29.10
N ARG A 463 -4.28 -2.28 28.78
CA ARG A 463 -3.26 -1.32 28.33
C ARG A 463 -3.18 -1.38 26.82
N LEU A 464 -3.33 -0.23 26.16
CA LEU A 464 -3.24 -0.17 24.70
C LEU A 464 -1.96 0.57 24.30
N TYR A 465 -1.14 -0.05 23.46
CA TYR A 465 0.05 0.57 22.89
C TYR A 465 -0.21 0.83 21.41
N TYR A 466 -0.26 2.11 21.04
CA TYR A 466 -0.40 2.53 19.66
C TYR A 466 0.96 2.44 18.97
N LEU A 467 1.06 1.54 17.99
CA LEU A 467 2.28 1.24 17.24
C LEU A 467 2.13 1.69 15.80
N GLU A 468 3.23 2.13 15.19
CA GLU A 468 3.27 2.54 13.80
C GLU A 468 4.48 1.96 13.06
N ASN A 469 4.28 1.65 11.78
CA ASN A 469 5.39 1.60 10.83
C ASN A 469 5.38 2.93 10.07
N LEU A 470 6.53 3.59 10.00
CA LEU A 470 6.68 4.88 9.32
C LEU A 470 7.89 4.82 8.37
N PRO A 471 7.78 5.26 7.10
CA PRO A 471 8.89 5.35 6.17
C PRO A 471 9.60 6.70 6.32
N PHE A 472 9.69 7.24 7.54
CA PHE A 472 10.46 8.45 7.82
C PHE A 472 11.06 8.41 9.22
N ARG A 473 12.26 8.99 9.35
CA ARG A 473 13.10 8.99 10.54
C ARG A 473 13.74 10.36 10.70
N ASP A 474 13.80 10.89 11.91
CA ASP A 474 14.41 12.19 12.21
C ASP A 474 13.90 13.34 11.32
N GLY A 475 12.61 13.30 10.98
CA GLY A 475 11.97 14.28 10.10
C GLY A 475 12.36 14.18 8.61
N GLN A 476 12.98 13.07 8.19
CA GLN A 476 13.39 12.82 6.81
C GLN A 476 12.79 11.53 6.26
N ARG A 477 12.53 11.50 4.95
CA ARG A 477 12.00 10.31 4.28
C ARG A 477 13.04 9.18 4.31
N GLY A 478 12.64 8.03 4.85
CA GLY A 478 13.37 6.77 4.76
C GLY A 478 12.99 6.00 3.50
N TYR A 479 13.75 4.95 3.18
CA TYR A 479 13.50 4.09 2.02
C TYR A 479 13.84 2.65 2.39
N GLY A 480 12.82 1.80 2.49
CA GLY A 480 13.03 0.39 2.82
C GLY A 480 13.14 0.12 4.32
N ALA A 481 13.63 -1.08 4.64
CA ALA A 481 13.99 -1.50 5.98
C ALA A 481 15.10 -2.56 5.91
N GLU A 482 16.04 -2.54 6.85
CA GLU A 482 16.98 -3.65 7.06
C GLU A 482 16.29 -4.76 7.87
N ASP A 483 16.61 -6.01 7.52
CA ASP A 483 15.92 -7.18 8.03
C ASP A 483 16.11 -7.38 9.55
N ASP A 484 17.31 -7.12 10.06
CA ASP A 484 17.74 -7.33 11.44
C ASP A 484 17.56 -6.12 12.37
N ALA A 485 17.09 -4.99 11.84
CA ALA A 485 16.98 -3.74 12.58
C ALA A 485 15.62 -3.02 12.38
N PRO A 486 14.46 -3.68 12.54
CA PRO A 486 13.14 -3.08 12.29
C PRO A 486 12.93 -1.77 13.07
N ASP A 487 13.34 -1.71 14.34
CA ASP A 487 13.18 -0.54 15.19
C ASP A 487 13.99 0.66 14.70
N ALA A 488 15.24 0.44 14.29
CA ALA A 488 16.10 1.47 13.72
C ALA A 488 15.52 2.05 12.42
N TRP A 489 14.65 1.30 11.73
CA TRP A 489 13.98 1.67 10.50
C TRP A 489 12.53 2.14 10.70
N SER A 490 12.13 2.43 11.94
CA SER A 490 10.76 2.85 12.30
C SER A 490 9.69 1.85 11.87
N LYS A 491 10.00 0.56 11.91
CA LYS A 491 9.08 -0.56 11.65
C LYS A 491 8.63 -1.20 12.96
N HIS A 492 8.10 -0.39 13.87
CA HIS A 492 7.85 -0.78 15.26
C HIS A 492 6.78 -1.86 15.43
N ILE A 493 5.82 -1.97 14.50
CA ILE A 493 4.86 -3.08 14.53
C ILE A 493 5.58 -4.41 14.27
N HIS A 494 6.42 -4.45 13.23
CA HIS A 494 7.20 -5.67 12.91
C HIS A 494 8.26 -5.95 13.98
N GLY A 495 8.90 -4.92 14.53
CA GLY A 495 9.81 -5.04 15.66
C GLY A 495 9.13 -5.64 16.89
N GLN A 496 7.92 -5.18 17.21
CA GLN A 496 7.14 -5.74 18.32
C GLN A 496 6.67 -7.17 18.04
N TRP A 497 6.24 -7.50 16.82
CA TRP A 497 5.87 -8.88 16.47
C TRP A 497 7.05 -9.83 16.57
N LEU A 498 8.23 -9.40 16.11
CA LEU A 498 9.46 -10.19 16.23
C LEU A 498 9.82 -10.43 17.70
N ALA A 499 9.80 -9.38 18.52
CA ALA A 499 10.05 -9.48 19.95
C ALA A 499 9.04 -10.40 20.67
N ALA A 500 7.74 -10.28 20.33
CA ALA A 500 6.68 -11.09 20.93
C ALA A 500 6.74 -12.57 20.50
N LEU A 501 7.05 -12.85 19.23
CA LEU A 501 7.27 -14.22 18.75
C LEU A 501 8.44 -14.88 19.46
N GLU A 502 9.59 -14.22 19.45
CA GLU A 502 10.81 -14.75 20.05
C GLU A 502 10.70 -14.88 21.58
N GLY A 503 10.03 -13.91 22.23
CA GLY A 503 9.79 -13.90 23.67
C GLY A 503 8.76 -14.91 24.15
N SER A 504 8.00 -15.55 23.25
CA SER A 504 7.07 -16.63 23.62
C SER A 504 7.77 -17.94 24.00
N CYS A 505 9.06 -18.08 23.65
CA CYS A 505 9.86 -19.28 23.94
C CYS A 505 10.60 -19.17 25.28
N GLY A 506 10.96 -20.32 25.87
CA GLY A 506 11.73 -20.43 27.12
C GLY A 506 10.92 -20.23 28.40
N GLY A 507 9.58 -20.12 28.27
CA GLY A 507 8.67 -19.80 29.37
C GLY A 507 7.49 -20.76 29.51
N GLU A 508 6.37 -20.21 29.98
CA GLU A 508 5.11 -20.94 30.16
C GLU A 508 4.46 -21.31 28.83
N ALA A 509 3.48 -22.22 28.89
CA ALA A 509 2.73 -22.63 27.72
C ALA A 509 2.04 -21.43 27.06
N THR A 510 2.39 -21.17 25.80
CA THR A 510 1.99 -19.94 25.10
C THR A 510 1.35 -20.28 23.77
N ARG A 511 0.18 -19.71 23.50
CA ARG A 511 -0.49 -19.81 22.21
C ARG A 511 -0.22 -18.58 21.37
N VAL A 512 0.26 -18.79 20.15
CA VAL A 512 0.46 -17.75 19.14
C VAL A 512 -0.54 -17.99 18.01
N VAL A 513 -1.30 -16.96 17.62
CA VAL A 513 -2.22 -17.05 16.47
C VAL A 513 -1.94 -15.91 15.50
N MET A 514 -1.61 -16.23 14.25
CA MET A 514 -1.42 -15.28 13.17
C MET A 514 -2.65 -15.31 12.25
N HIS A 515 -3.63 -14.45 12.54
CA HIS A 515 -4.85 -14.30 11.75
C HIS A 515 -4.73 -13.09 10.82
N ASN A 516 -4.15 -13.34 9.64
CA ASN A 516 -3.75 -12.28 8.70
C ASN A 516 -4.23 -12.56 7.27
N ALA A 517 -4.74 -11.53 6.61
CA ALA A 517 -5.24 -11.59 5.23
C ALA A 517 -4.23 -12.15 4.22
N TYR A 518 -2.96 -11.76 4.37
CA TYR A 518 -1.87 -12.16 3.48
C TYR A 518 -0.70 -12.66 4.32
N PHE A 519 -0.24 -13.87 4.00
CA PHE A 519 0.82 -14.56 4.73
C PHE A 519 2.02 -14.78 3.80
N LEU A 520 2.79 -13.73 3.57
CA LEU A 520 4.00 -13.73 2.75
C LEU A 520 5.12 -13.07 3.55
N LEU A 521 5.56 -13.75 4.60
CA LEU A 521 6.35 -13.18 5.67
C LEU A 521 7.62 -12.49 5.14
N PRO A 522 8.00 -11.31 5.65
CA PRO A 522 9.36 -10.79 5.48
C PRO A 522 10.39 -11.77 6.06
N ALA A 523 11.62 -11.69 5.55
CA ALA A 523 12.67 -12.66 5.88
C ALA A 523 12.94 -12.78 7.39
N ASN A 524 12.87 -11.68 8.15
CA ASN A 524 13.00 -11.70 9.60
C ASN A 524 11.91 -12.51 10.32
N LEU A 525 10.63 -12.32 9.96
CA LEU A 525 9.53 -13.10 10.53
C LEU A 525 9.58 -14.56 10.07
N LEU A 526 9.96 -14.81 8.81
CA LEU A 526 10.14 -16.17 8.30
C LEU A 526 11.25 -16.90 9.08
N ARG A 527 12.39 -16.25 9.31
CA ARG A 527 13.51 -16.80 10.07
C ARG A 527 13.16 -16.99 11.55
N ALA A 528 12.45 -16.04 12.16
CA ALA A 528 11.98 -16.19 13.53
C ALA A 528 11.06 -17.40 13.68
N LEU A 529 10.07 -17.54 12.78
CA LEU A 529 9.19 -18.71 12.75
C LEU A 529 9.98 -20.00 12.50
N GLY A 530 10.91 -20.02 11.56
CA GLY A 530 11.81 -21.17 11.33
C GLY A 530 12.57 -21.59 12.58
N GLY A 531 13.16 -20.64 13.31
CA GLY A 531 13.90 -20.90 14.55
C GLY A 531 13.02 -21.39 15.71
N MET A 532 11.72 -21.14 15.67
CA MET A 532 10.76 -21.72 16.62
C MET A 532 10.37 -23.16 16.24
N LEU A 533 10.45 -23.51 14.95
CA LEU A 533 10.04 -24.81 14.43
C LEU A 533 11.19 -25.82 14.30
N ASP A 534 12.45 -25.38 14.29
CA ASP A 534 13.64 -26.25 14.22
C ASP A 534 14.21 -26.65 15.60
N GLY A 535 13.70 -26.07 16.68
CA GLY A 535 14.19 -26.28 18.04
C GLY A 535 15.48 -25.51 18.39
N SER A 536 15.95 -24.60 17.52
CA SER A 536 17.07 -23.69 17.83
C SER A 536 16.72 -22.72 18.96
N ARG A 537 15.43 -22.50 19.21
CA ARG A 537 14.87 -21.86 20.40
C ARG A 537 14.04 -22.87 21.20
N ASP A 538 14.03 -22.71 22.52
CA ASP A 538 13.25 -23.59 23.41
C ASP A 538 11.76 -23.19 23.39
N CYS A 539 11.05 -23.60 22.35
CA CYS A 539 9.65 -23.30 22.11
C CYS A 539 8.73 -24.53 22.30
N GLY A 540 9.18 -25.56 23.04
CA GLY A 540 8.44 -26.83 23.18
C GLY A 540 7.08 -26.71 23.87
N ASN A 541 6.83 -25.60 24.58
CA ASN A 541 5.54 -25.28 25.20
C ASN A 541 4.71 -24.29 24.36
N VAL A 542 5.15 -23.93 23.15
CA VAL A 542 4.49 -22.97 22.28
C VAL A 542 3.65 -23.70 21.23
N SER A 543 2.42 -23.24 21.01
CA SER A 543 1.59 -23.65 19.87
C SER A 543 1.37 -22.46 18.94
N ILE A 544 1.78 -22.59 17.68
CA ILE A 544 1.64 -21.57 16.64
C ILE A 544 0.53 -21.97 15.69
N GLU A 545 -0.45 -21.11 15.50
CA GLU A 545 -1.53 -21.29 14.53
C GLU A 545 -1.53 -20.16 13.50
N VAL A 546 -1.53 -20.50 12.22
CA VAL A 546 -1.67 -19.54 11.11
C VAL A 546 -3.04 -19.70 10.46
N VAL A 547 -3.77 -18.60 10.30
CA VAL A 547 -5.07 -18.58 9.61
C VAL A 547 -5.10 -17.47 8.56
N THR A 548 -5.32 -17.85 7.30
CA THR A 548 -5.28 -16.91 6.15
C THR A 548 -6.35 -17.23 5.09
N ASN A 549 -6.38 -16.47 3.99
CA ASN A 549 -7.23 -16.75 2.83
C ASN A 549 -6.72 -17.94 2.03
N SER A 550 -7.64 -18.77 1.54
CA SER A 550 -7.36 -19.62 0.37
C SER A 550 -7.28 -18.79 -0.91
N PHE A 551 -6.73 -19.40 -1.98
CA PHE A 551 -6.72 -18.79 -3.32
C PHE A 551 -8.12 -18.38 -3.82
N ALA A 552 -9.19 -19.05 -3.38
CA ALA A 552 -10.56 -18.74 -3.79
C ALA A 552 -11.21 -17.58 -3.00
N THR A 553 -10.65 -17.22 -1.85
CA THR A 553 -11.19 -16.21 -0.92
C THR A 553 -10.36 -14.93 -0.89
N THR A 554 -9.10 -14.98 -1.33
CA THR A 554 -8.24 -13.80 -1.45
C THR A 554 -8.70 -12.87 -2.59
N ASP A 555 -8.54 -11.57 -2.39
CA ASP A 555 -8.64 -10.56 -3.43
C ASP A 555 -7.31 -10.31 -4.17
N LEU A 556 -6.18 -10.75 -3.58
CA LEU A 556 -4.83 -10.63 -4.13
C LEU A 556 -4.25 -12.01 -4.48
N ASN A 557 -4.77 -12.63 -5.55
CA ASN A 557 -4.36 -13.97 -5.99
C ASN A 557 -2.84 -14.13 -6.19
N ALA A 558 -2.14 -13.09 -6.66
CA ALA A 558 -0.70 -13.18 -6.90
C ALA A 558 0.13 -13.28 -5.60
N VAL A 559 -0.32 -12.60 -4.53
CA VAL A 559 0.31 -12.72 -3.21
C VAL A 559 0.13 -14.14 -2.68
N ASN A 560 -1.08 -14.71 -2.81
CA ASN A 560 -1.34 -16.10 -2.43
C ASN A 560 -0.49 -17.11 -3.22
N LEU A 561 -0.27 -16.90 -4.53
CA LEU A 561 0.61 -17.76 -5.31
C LEU A 561 2.04 -17.70 -4.80
N ALA A 562 2.58 -16.51 -4.53
CA ALA A 562 3.92 -16.35 -3.96
C ALA A 562 4.02 -16.98 -2.55
N ALA A 563 3.01 -16.75 -1.71
CA ALA A 563 2.92 -17.30 -0.36
C ALA A 563 2.94 -18.83 -0.35
N ALA A 564 2.27 -19.49 -1.31
CA ALA A 564 2.27 -20.95 -1.40
C ALA A 564 3.68 -21.54 -1.56
N TRP A 565 4.59 -20.85 -2.26
CA TRP A 565 5.98 -21.29 -2.42
C TRP A 565 6.84 -21.02 -1.18
N GLN A 566 6.60 -19.90 -0.47
CA GLN A 566 7.22 -19.67 0.85
C GLN A 566 6.75 -20.71 1.87
N LEU A 567 5.45 -20.99 1.92
CA LEU A 567 4.85 -22.01 2.80
C LEU A 567 5.38 -23.41 2.50
N LYS A 568 5.61 -23.75 1.23
CA LYS A 568 6.27 -25.01 0.86
C LYS A 568 7.69 -25.11 1.41
N ALA A 569 8.48 -24.03 1.32
CA ALA A 569 9.83 -24.00 1.89
C ALA A 569 9.80 -24.14 3.42
N LEU A 570 8.86 -23.44 4.08
CA LEU A 570 8.65 -23.55 5.52
C LEU A 570 8.25 -24.96 5.95
N ASP A 571 7.35 -25.62 5.22
CA ASP A 571 6.92 -26.99 5.53
C ASP A 571 8.03 -28.01 5.31
N ASP A 572 8.81 -27.89 4.23
CA ASP A 572 9.98 -28.74 4.01
C ASP A 572 11.00 -28.60 5.13
N TYR A 573 11.28 -27.36 5.52
CA TYR A 573 12.19 -27.05 6.61
C TYR A 573 11.67 -27.62 7.94
N ARG A 574 10.39 -27.43 8.26
CA ARG A 574 9.75 -28.00 9.46
C ARG A 574 9.83 -29.53 9.46
N ARG A 575 9.50 -30.19 8.35
CA ARG A 575 9.57 -31.66 8.23
C ARG A 575 11.00 -32.19 8.36
N ALA A 576 11.99 -31.46 7.87
CA ALA A 576 13.40 -31.83 8.04
C ALA A 576 13.86 -31.79 9.50
N HIS A 577 13.18 -31.02 10.35
CA HIS A 577 13.43 -30.87 11.78
C HIS A 577 12.33 -31.48 12.66
N ASP A 578 11.47 -32.34 12.09
CA ASP A 578 10.34 -32.91 12.82
C ASP A 578 10.82 -33.72 14.03
N GLY A 579 10.22 -33.46 15.19
CA GLY A 579 10.64 -34.05 16.47
C GLY A 579 11.89 -33.43 17.10
N ALA A 580 12.41 -32.31 16.60
CA ALA A 580 13.47 -31.57 17.27
C ALA A 580 13.07 -31.17 18.70
N PRO A 581 13.89 -31.46 19.73
CA PRO A 581 13.59 -31.04 21.09
C PRO A 581 13.48 -29.51 21.18
N GLY A 582 12.40 -29.03 21.79
CA GLY A 582 12.14 -27.59 21.91
C GLY A 582 11.44 -26.97 20.70
N ALA A 583 11.12 -27.71 19.63
CA ALA A 583 10.32 -27.16 18.54
C ALA A 583 8.87 -26.89 18.98
N ALA A 584 8.29 -25.79 18.49
CA ALA A 584 6.89 -25.44 18.70
C ALA A 584 5.93 -26.35 17.93
N ASP A 585 4.71 -26.52 18.44
CA ASP A 585 3.61 -27.09 17.67
C ASP A 585 3.13 -26.08 16.61
N PHE A 586 2.76 -26.56 15.43
CA PHE A 586 2.40 -25.72 14.29
C PHE A 586 1.13 -26.20 13.60
N SER A 587 0.15 -25.30 13.47
CA SER A 587 -1.04 -25.53 12.67
C SER A 587 -1.30 -24.44 11.63
N TYR A 588 -1.92 -24.83 10.51
CA TYR A 588 -2.22 -23.95 9.38
C TYR A 588 -3.63 -24.18 8.83
N GLY A 589 -4.44 -23.12 8.82
CA GLY A 589 -5.80 -23.13 8.31
C GLY A 589 -6.08 -22.05 7.26
N GLU A 590 -6.98 -22.37 6.33
CA GLU A 590 -7.42 -21.43 5.29
C GLU A 590 -8.93 -21.22 5.29
N TYR A 591 -9.35 -19.96 5.14
CA TYR A 591 -10.73 -19.63 4.82
C TYR A 591 -11.14 -20.20 3.46
N GLN A 592 -12.28 -20.89 3.41
CA GLN A 592 -12.78 -21.56 2.22
C GLN A 592 -13.95 -20.80 1.59
N ALA A 593 -13.97 -20.76 0.25
CA ALA A 593 -15.15 -20.32 -0.48
C ALA A 593 -16.27 -21.36 -0.28
N ARG A 594 -17.48 -20.89 0.01
CA ARG A 594 -18.65 -21.76 0.21
C ARG A 594 -19.52 -21.76 -1.06
N PRO A 595 -19.81 -22.92 -1.67
CA PRO A 595 -20.69 -22.98 -2.84
C PRO A 595 -22.05 -22.33 -2.56
N GLY A 596 -22.47 -21.41 -3.43
CA GLY A 596 -23.73 -20.69 -3.29
C GLY A 596 -23.76 -19.59 -2.22
N ALA A 597 -22.67 -19.37 -1.49
CA ALA A 597 -22.54 -18.24 -0.58
C ALA A 597 -21.88 -17.03 -1.27
N PRO A 598 -22.11 -15.80 -0.77
CA PRO A 598 -21.36 -14.64 -1.23
C PRO A 598 -19.84 -14.82 -1.06
N LEU A 599 -19.08 -14.22 -1.99
CA LEU A 599 -17.63 -14.18 -1.92
C LEU A 599 -17.18 -13.23 -0.80
N LEU A 600 -16.67 -13.82 0.28
CA LEU A 600 -16.07 -13.12 1.41
C LEU A 600 -14.55 -13.28 1.33
N SER A 601 -13.84 -12.21 1.67
CA SER A 601 -12.38 -12.20 1.74
C SER A 601 -11.95 -11.81 3.14
N LEU A 602 -11.08 -12.62 3.74
CA LEU A 602 -10.46 -12.27 5.01
C LEU A 602 -9.56 -11.05 4.79
N HIS A 603 -9.82 -9.97 5.52
CA HIS A 603 -8.98 -8.78 5.50
C HIS A 603 -8.45 -8.42 6.91
N SER A 604 -8.78 -9.22 7.93
CA SER A 604 -8.27 -9.09 9.29
C SER A 604 -6.74 -9.14 9.36
N LYS A 605 -6.17 -8.35 10.29
CA LYS A 605 -4.76 -8.42 10.70
C LYS A 605 -4.69 -8.43 12.23
N VAL A 606 -5.16 -9.54 12.80
CA VAL A 606 -5.18 -9.75 14.25
C VAL A 606 -4.14 -10.82 14.60
N MET A 607 -3.31 -10.55 15.60
CA MET A 607 -2.33 -11.51 16.08
C MET A 607 -2.46 -11.71 17.58
N LEU A 608 -2.34 -12.95 18.05
CA LEU A 608 -2.30 -13.30 19.46
C LEU A 608 -0.90 -13.76 19.83
N PHE A 609 -0.37 -13.26 20.94
CA PHE A 609 0.91 -13.67 21.53
C PHE A 609 0.69 -13.93 23.01
N GLY A 610 0.26 -15.15 23.37
CA GLY A 610 -0.09 -15.48 24.75
C GLY A 610 -1.33 -14.73 25.22
N ASP A 611 -1.13 -13.73 26.08
CA ASP A 611 -2.18 -12.87 26.64
C ASP A 611 -2.30 -11.50 25.96
N ALA A 612 -1.45 -11.23 24.96
CA ALA A 612 -1.44 -9.96 24.23
C ALA A 612 -2.06 -10.10 22.82
N LEU A 613 -2.92 -9.15 22.46
CA LEU A 613 -3.61 -9.11 21.17
C LEU A 613 -3.16 -7.89 20.36
N PHE A 614 -2.70 -8.10 19.13
CA PHE A 614 -2.51 -7.03 18.16
C PHE A 614 -3.73 -6.90 17.25
N VAL A 615 -4.24 -5.69 17.05
CA VAL A 615 -5.28 -5.35 16.06
C VAL A 615 -4.82 -4.14 15.26
N GLY A 616 -4.78 -4.23 13.93
CA GLY A 616 -4.35 -3.07 13.14
C GLY A 616 -4.39 -3.26 11.63
N SER A 617 -3.56 -2.49 10.94
CA SER A 617 -3.56 -2.40 9.49
C SER A 617 -2.39 -3.11 8.78
N ALA A 618 -1.39 -3.58 9.54
CA ALA A 618 -0.20 -4.21 9.00
C ALA A 618 -0.49 -5.63 8.51
N ASN A 619 -0.24 -5.90 7.23
CA ASN A 619 -0.19 -7.27 6.74
C ASN A 619 1.10 -7.94 7.22
N ALA A 620 1.08 -9.27 7.33
CA ALA A 620 2.28 -10.07 7.58
C ALA A 620 3.02 -10.33 6.25
N ASP A 621 3.36 -9.25 5.54
CA ASP A 621 3.99 -9.30 4.22
C ASP A 621 5.21 -8.38 4.08
N VAL A 622 6.04 -8.67 3.07
CA VAL A 622 7.27 -7.93 2.77
C VAL A 622 7.02 -6.44 2.54
N ARG A 623 5.90 -6.10 1.90
CA ARG A 623 5.58 -4.73 1.50
C ARG A 623 5.20 -3.88 2.72
N SER A 624 4.38 -4.43 3.62
CA SER A 624 4.02 -3.88 4.92
C SER A 624 5.26 -3.61 5.78
N PHE A 625 6.25 -4.52 5.73
CA PHE A 625 7.52 -4.32 6.43
C PHE A 625 8.39 -3.25 5.77
N VAL A 626 8.65 -3.35 4.47
CA VAL A 626 9.70 -2.58 3.79
C VAL A 626 9.21 -1.19 3.35
N MET A 627 7.93 -1.02 3.01
CA MET A 627 7.46 0.17 2.27
C MET A 627 6.36 0.94 2.99
N ASP A 628 5.30 0.27 3.41
CA ASP A 628 4.06 0.96 3.78
C ASP A 628 4.16 1.66 5.15
N THR A 629 3.30 2.66 5.34
CA THR A 629 2.96 3.11 6.69
C THR A 629 1.88 2.21 7.26
N ASN A 630 1.91 1.90 8.55
CA ASN A 630 0.86 1.12 9.20
C ASN A 630 0.59 1.67 10.59
N ASN A 631 -0.59 1.34 11.14
CA ASN A 631 -0.88 1.56 12.54
C ASN A 631 -1.60 0.36 13.15
N GLY A 632 -1.48 0.23 14.46
CA GLY A 632 -2.06 -0.87 15.21
C GLY A 632 -2.09 -0.61 16.70
N LEU A 633 -2.89 -1.40 17.40
CA LEU A 633 -2.92 -1.45 18.86
C LEU A 633 -2.41 -2.80 19.30
N TYR A 634 -1.36 -2.80 20.13
CA TYR A 634 -0.97 -3.95 20.92
C TYR A 634 -1.69 -3.83 22.26
N ILE A 635 -2.43 -4.86 22.65
CA ILE A 635 -3.37 -4.84 23.76
C ILE A 635 -2.89 -5.85 24.79
N GLU A 636 -2.55 -5.38 25.98
CA GLU A 636 -2.19 -6.22 27.13
C GLU A 636 -3.24 -6.10 28.24
N ASN A 637 -3.20 -7.05 29.19
CA ASN A 637 -4.11 -7.10 30.34
C ASN A 637 -5.60 -7.16 29.91
N ALA A 638 -5.89 -7.93 28.86
CA ALA A 638 -7.25 -8.10 28.31
C ALA A 638 -7.68 -9.58 28.19
N PRO A 639 -7.66 -10.36 29.28
CA PRO A 639 -7.89 -11.81 29.22
C PRO A 639 -9.30 -12.18 28.76
N ARG A 640 -10.34 -11.38 29.07
CA ARG A 640 -11.71 -11.71 28.61
C ARG A 640 -11.85 -11.42 27.12
N LEU A 641 -11.22 -10.35 26.63
CA LEU A 641 -11.18 -10.08 25.20
C LEU A 641 -10.48 -11.20 24.42
N VAL A 642 -9.31 -11.65 24.91
CA VAL A 642 -8.55 -12.76 24.29
C VAL A 642 -9.40 -14.03 24.23
N VAL A 643 -9.95 -14.48 25.36
CA VAL A 643 -10.80 -15.68 25.41
C VAL A 643 -12.02 -15.56 24.48
N ALA A 644 -12.65 -14.38 24.44
CA ALA A 644 -13.80 -14.15 23.56
C ALA A 644 -13.42 -14.17 22.07
N TRP A 645 -12.25 -13.63 21.71
CA TRP A 645 -11.76 -13.63 20.35
C TRP A 645 -11.37 -15.04 19.88
N GLU A 646 -10.70 -15.82 20.73
CA GLU A 646 -10.39 -17.22 20.45
C GLU A 646 -11.68 -18.06 20.27
N ALA A 647 -12.68 -17.86 21.13
CA ALA A 647 -13.98 -18.53 20.99
C ALA A 647 -14.70 -18.14 19.69
N TRP A 648 -14.61 -16.88 19.26
CA TRP A 648 -15.13 -16.44 17.97
C TRP A 648 -14.41 -17.13 16.80
N LEU A 649 -13.08 -17.22 16.88
CA LEU A 649 -12.26 -17.84 15.86
C LEU A 649 -12.56 -19.35 15.76
N GLN A 650 -12.73 -20.03 16.90
CA GLN A 650 -13.18 -21.41 16.97
C GLN A 650 -14.59 -21.60 16.36
N THR A 651 -15.51 -20.67 16.61
CA THR A 651 -16.85 -20.68 15.98
C THR A 651 -16.75 -20.60 14.44
N GLN A 652 -15.75 -19.91 13.88
CA GLN A 652 -15.57 -19.89 12.42
C GLN A 652 -15.16 -21.27 11.87
N ARG A 653 -14.36 -22.06 12.62
CA ARG A 653 -14.03 -23.45 12.28
C ARG A 653 -15.25 -24.35 12.34
N GLU A 654 -16.01 -24.27 13.43
CA GLU A 654 -17.21 -25.08 13.63
C GLU A 654 -18.28 -24.82 12.55
N ARG A 655 -18.33 -23.60 12.01
CA ARG A 655 -19.17 -23.23 10.86
C ARG A 655 -18.62 -23.68 9.50
N GLY A 656 -17.51 -24.43 9.48
CA GLY A 656 -16.85 -24.92 8.28
C GLY A 656 -16.25 -23.82 7.42
N ARG A 657 -15.94 -22.64 7.99
CA ARG A 657 -15.37 -21.52 7.24
C ARG A 657 -13.87 -21.63 7.07
N ILE A 658 -13.20 -22.16 8.09
CA ILE A 658 -11.77 -22.40 8.12
C ILE A 658 -11.55 -23.90 7.96
N ARG A 659 -10.72 -24.28 6.99
CA ARG A 659 -10.28 -25.65 6.79
C ARG A 659 -8.87 -25.80 7.32
N GLU A 660 -8.69 -26.77 8.21
CA GLU A 660 -7.39 -27.22 8.70
C GLU A 660 -6.62 -27.93 7.57
N LEU A 661 -5.37 -27.54 7.36
CA LEU A 661 -4.54 -27.99 6.24
C LEU A 661 -3.13 -28.41 6.66
N SER A 662 -2.81 -28.43 7.96
CA SER A 662 -1.47 -28.74 8.48
C SER A 662 -0.83 -29.99 7.89
N GLU A 663 -1.56 -31.11 7.79
CA GLU A 663 -1.02 -32.38 7.27
C GLU A 663 -0.71 -32.32 5.76
N THR A 664 -1.43 -31.47 5.04
CA THR A 664 -1.36 -31.30 3.58
C THR A 664 -0.65 -30.02 3.17
N LEU A 665 -0.04 -29.31 4.13
CA LEU A 665 0.72 -28.10 3.86
C LEU A 665 1.82 -28.43 2.86
N GLY A 666 1.99 -27.58 1.84
CA GLY A 666 3.07 -27.71 0.87
C GLY A 666 3.00 -28.98 0.01
N PRO A 667 2.13 -29.06 -1.01
CA PRO A 667 2.13 -30.19 -1.95
C PRO A 667 3.50 -30.33 -2.65
N GLU A 668 3.79 -31.51 -3.19
CA GLU A 668 5.01 -31.76 -3.96
C GLU A 668 5.28 -30.65 -4.99
N LEU A 669 6.55 -30.26 -5.15
CA LEU A 669 6.94 -29.11 -5.97
C LEU A 669 6.41 -29.21 -7.41
N GLU A 670 6.36 -30.40 -7.98
CA GLU A 670 5.79 -30.63 -9.31
C GLU A 670 4.28 -30.36 -9.37
N THR A 671 3.54 -30.75 -8.33
CA THR A 671 2.11 -30.50 -8.21
C THR A 671 1.86 -29.02 -7.97
N LEU A 672 2.59 -28.40 -7.05
CA LEU A 672 2.51 -26.96 -6.77
C LEU A 672 2.77 -26.12 -8.03
N MET A 673 3.82 -26.48 -8.80
CA MET A 673 4.13 -25.83 -10.06
C MET A 673 3.00 -25.97 -11.07
N ARG A 674 2.49 -27.18 -11.28
CA ARG A 674 1.41 -27.45 -12.23
C ARG A 674 0.17 -26.62 -11.89
N ASP A 675 -0.23 -26.64 -10.62
CA ASP A 675 -1.46 -25.98 -10.15
C ASP A 675 -1.32 -24.45 -10.21
N ASN A 676 -0.17 -23.91 -9.80
CA ASN A 676 0.07 -22.46 -9.84
C ASN A 676 0.22 -21.93 -11.26
N LEU A 677 0.79 -22.70 -12.20
CA LEU A 677 0.83 -22.31 -13.62
C LEU A 677 -0.56 -22.37 -14.28
N ALA A 678 -1.41 -23.32 -13.87
CA ALA A 678 -2.81 -23.36 -14.28
C ALA A 678 -3.59 -22.17 -13.71
N ALA A 679 -3.34 -21.80 -12.45
CA ALA A 679 -3.91 -20.60 -11.84
C ALA A 679 -3.47 -19.34 -12.61
N VAL A 680 -2.19 -19.17 -12.94
CA VAL A 680 -1.70 -18.04 -13.75
C VAL A 680 -2.46 -17.94 -15.08
N GLU A 681 -2.71 -19.06 -15.77
CA GLU A 681 -3.49 -19.07 -17.01
C GLU A 681 -4.93 -18.61 -16.80
N GLN A 682 -5.63 -19.15 -15.79
CA GLN A 682 -6.99 -18.73 -15.45
C GLN A 682 -7.06 -17.24 -15.09
N LEU A 683 -6.04 -16.75 -14.41
CA LEU A 683 -5.93 -15.35 -14.04
C LEU A 683 -5.71 -14.46 -15.26
N VAL A 684 -4.94 -14.89 -16.26
CA VAL A 684 -4.82 -14.13 -17.51
C VAL A 684 -6.15 -14.13 -18.28
N GLU A 685 -6.80 -15.27 -18.42
CA GLU A 685 -8.09 -15.40 -19.13
C GLU A 685 -9.20 -14.57 -18.47
N LYS A 686 -9.19 -14.45 -17.13
CA LYS A 686 -10.18 -13.66 -16.39
C LYS A 686 -10.04 -12.16 -16.65
N TYR A 687 -8.81 -11.67 -16.82
CA TYR A 687 -8.50 -10.23 -16.87
C TYR A 687 -8.32 -9.71 -18.31
N ASP A 688 -7.77 -10.51 -19.23
CA ASP A 688 -7.66 -10.15 -20.64
C ASP A 688 -8.91 -10.55 -21.44
N ARG A 689 -10.03 -9.85 -21.17
CA ARG A 689 -11.30 -10.08 -21.89
C ARG A 689 -11.35 -9.48 -23.29
N ARG A 690 -10.32 -8.72 -23.71
CA ARG A 690 -10.35 -7.89 -24.92
C ARG A 690 -9.35 -8.31 -25.99
N ASP A 691 -8.18 -8.83 -25.60
CA ASP A 691 -7.17 -9.34 -26.53
C ASP A 691 -6.93 -10.84 -26.29
N ARG A 692 -6.84 -11.67 -27.35
CA ARG A 692 -6.42 -13.07 -27.18
C ARG A 692 -4.91 -13.08 -26.95
N VAL A 693 -4.46 -13.53 -25.79
CA VAL A 693 -3.05 -13.80 -25.54
C VAL A 693 -2.58 -14.92 -26.46
N GLU A 694 -1.59 -14.65 -27.32
CA GLU A 694 -1.06 -15.65 -28.25
C GLU A 694 -0.42 -16.82 -27.49
N PRO A 695 -0.49 -18.08 -27.99
CA PRO A 695 0.04 -19.25 -27.28
C PRO A 695 1.52 -19.12 -26.87
N GLN A 696 2.33 -18.47 -27.71
CA GLN A 696 3.75 -18.23 -27.42
C GLN A 696 3.94 -17.29 -26.21
N GLN A 697 3.06 -16.32 -26.03
CA GLN A 697 3.10 -15.37 -24.92
C GLN A 697 2.62 -16.00 -23.62
N MET A 698 1.62 -16.89 -23.69
CA MET A 698 1.20 -17.67 -22.52
C MET A 698 2.32 -18.61 -22.06
N ALA A 699 2.98 -19.30 -23.00
CA ALA A 699 4.11 -20.17 -22.69
C ALA A 699 5.27 -19.40 -22.03
N ALA A 700 5.59 -18.21 -22.57
CA ALA A 700 6.55 -17.27 -22.02
C ALA A 700 6.22 -16.85 -20.58
N LEU A 701 4.97 -16.43 -20.34
CA LEU A 701 4.50 -16.03 -19.03
C LEU A 701 4.62 -17.17 -18.01
N LYS A 702 4.22 -18.38 -18.40
CA LYS A 702 4.30 -19.57 -17.55
C LYS A 702 5.75 -19.94 -17.21
N ALA A 703 6.67 -19.87 -18.17
CA ALA A 703 8.09 -20.16 -17.94
C ALA A 703 8.70 -19.25 -16.85
N HIS A 704 8.26 -18.00 -16.81
CA HIS A 704 8.73 -17.06 -15.82
C HIS A 704 8.03 -17.05 -14.50
N ALA A 705 6.73 -17.29 -14.50
CA ALA A 705 6.04 -17.61 -13.26
C ALA A 705 6.77 -18.77 -12.59
N ALA A 706 7.15 -19.82 -13.34
CA ALA A 706 7.93 -20.94 -12.83
C ALA A 706 9.31 -20.53 -12.26
N GLU A 707 10.09 -19.70 -12.96
CA GLU A 707 11.37 -19.19 -12.47
C GLU A 707 11.21 -18.37 -11.19
N PHE A 708 10.27 -17.43 -11.20
CA PHE A 708 9.95 -16.55 -10.08
C PHE A 708 9.55 -17.35 -8.83
N PHE A 709 8.66 -18.31 -8.99
CA PHE A 709 8.20 -19.21 -7.95
C PHE A 709 9.32 -20.09 -7.38
N THR A 710 10.14 -20.67 -8.26
CA THR A 710 11.32 -21.46 -7.84
C THR A 710 12.27 -20.58 -7.02
N ARG A 711 12.46 -19.32 -7.43
CA ARG A 711 13.33 -18.37 -6.73
C ARG A 711 12.80 -18.03 -5.33
N ILE A 712 11.49 -17.85 -5.17
CA ILE A 712 10.87 -17.65 -3.84
C ILE A 712 11.19 -18.83 -2.92
N TYR A 713 10.97 -20.06 -3.40
CA TYR A 713 11.23 -21.26 -2.60
C TYR A 713 12.69 -21.39 -2.18
N GLN A 714 13.63 -21.22 -3.13
CA GLN A 714 15.06 -21.28 -2.85
C GLN A 714 15.49 -20.23 -1.81
N LEU A 715 15.13 -18.97 -2.04
CA LEU A 715 15.49 -17.89 -1.12
C LEU A 715 14.81 -18.06 0.25
N SER A 716 13.58 -18.60 0.30
CA SER A 716 12.91 -18.89 1.57
C SER A 716 13.67 -19.96 2.37
N GLY A 717 14.15 -21.02 1.70
CA GLY A 717 15.01 -22.04 2.33
C GLY A 717 16.32 -21.46 2.85
N GLU A 718 17.03 -20.67 2.04
CA GLU A 718 18.26 -19.97 2.44
C GLU A 718 18.03 -19.05 3.66
N VAL A 719 16.89 -18.35 3.71
CA VAL A 719 16.51 -17.49 4.85
C VAL A 719 16.26 -18.31 6.12
N LEU A 720 15.56 -19.45 6.01
CA LEU A 720 15.30 -20.37 7.12
C LEU A 720 16.61 -20.98 7.66
N GLU A 721 17.60 -21.19 6.79
CA GLU A 721 18.95 -21.63 7.16
C GLU A 721 19.83 -20.50 7.74
N GLY A 722 19.35 -19.26 7.75
CA GLY A 722 20.04 -18.11 8.34
C GLY A 722 20.95 -17.31 7.41
N ASP A 723 20.85 -17.44 6.08
CA ASP A 723 21.62 -16.63 5.13
C ASP A 723 21.09 -15.17 5.10
N ALA A 724 21.87 -14.25 5.68
CA ALA A 724 21.57 -12.82 5.69
C ALA A 724 21.54 -12.19 4.27
N GLY A 725 22.41 -12.64 3.37
CA GLY A 725 22.40 -12.18 1.98
C GLY A 725 21.16 -12.67 1.23
N ALA A 726 20.64 -13.85 1.57
CA ALA A 726 19.38 -14.34 1.03
C ALA A 726 18.19 -13.51 1.52
N ALA A 727 18.17 -13.10 2.78
CA ALA A 727 17.13 -12.25 3.35
C ALA A 727 16.97 -10.93 2.58
N GLU A 728 18.08 -10.26 2.25
CA GLU A 728 18.04 -9.01 1.50
C GLU A 728 17.56 -9.21 0.05
N ARG A 729 18.01 -10.30 -0.61
CA ARG A 729 17.53 -10.69 -1.94
C ARG A 729 16.06 -11.06 -1.94
N PHE A 730 15.59 -11.75 -0.91
CA PHE A 730 14.21 -12.19 -0.71
C PHE A 730 13.27 -11.00 -0.55
N ASN A 731 13.56 -10.12 0.41
CA ASN A 731 12.78 -8.90 0.63
C ASN A 731 12.79 -8.00 -0.62
N SER A 732 13.94 -7.89 -1.32
CA SER A 732 14.03 -7.13 -2.57
C SER A 732 13.25 -7.74 -3.74
N LEU A 733 13.16 -9.06 -3.82
CA LEU A 733 12.37 -9.77 -4.83
C LEU A 733 10.88 -9.56 -4.61
N LEU A 734 10.44 -9.55 -3.35
CA LEU A 734 9.02 -9.55 -2.99
C LEU A 734 8.44 -8.18 -2.69
N LYS A 735 9.24 -7.14 -2.40
CA LYS A 735 8.73 -5.77 -2.22
C LYS A 735 7.94 -5.23 -3.41
N VAL A 736 8.15 -5.83 -4.60
CA VAL A 736 7.45 -5.44 -5.82
C VAL A 736 6.04 -6.02 -5.89
N ILE A 737 5.72 -7.06 -5.11
CA ILE A 737 4.41 -7.70 -5.02
C ILE A 737 3.61 -6.98 -3.95
#